data_AF-A0A6B2KX16-F1
#
_entry.id   AF-A0A6B2KX16-F1
#
_cell.length_a   1.000
_cell.length_b   1.000
_cell.length_c   1.000
_cell.angle_alpha   90.00
_cell.angle_beta   90.00
_cell.angle_gamma   90.00
#
_symmetry.space_group_name_H-M   'P 1'
#
loop_
_entity.id
_entity.type
_entity.pdbx_description
1 polymer ?
#
loop_
_entity_poly.entity_id
_entity_poly.type
_entity_poly.pdbx_seq_one_letter_code
_entity_poly.pdbx_strand_id
1 'polypeptide(L)'
;MVVFQNLRLTILTPNLIRIQFSKNGEFEDRATVAVVNRFLPVPSFTRKVTPTDLTITTTALTISYSSSSNQLNITSGPSITPSFAWTYGTSKDTANLLGTIKSLDEVNAQTLNCDANKNVRVHDESLHCEWGLISRLGWAVYDDTTNWGLDKTFFWDSPNRDLADLYFFGHGNNYKQALQDYIQIGGKMAMVPRHASGIWWSRWYDLNNLDTREIVYDYVTRYLPLDIFILDMDWHSKYAWGGYSIDTNLFPYMKDTFDWLHDHGLLVAANLHDDDGVNPWETMYSQFCNAIGLDPNSKVPVPFSCSNATYLYALDDVVLGDLEKKGMDFWWIDWQQGGTQGGCAGLKQNPTYILNHVRGTDSLRRGDTQRGIVLARWGGLGTHRYQVGFSGDVAEVTWSNLAYQPYFSFTASNVAYGFWSHDIVGPASDHELHTRWIQWGAYSAVFRTHDRGMASGGCADSPGGCPKIKVWDVPDKYFTANRQAMLERSALIPYIYNCHRIAFDTGVSILRPMYYEYPTYDQAYAGDANGNFGQYFFGEDMFVAPVTVPASSVTSMATTQIWIPPGVWFEKETGMLLKGEAAGNTILNKSWDLSEIPVYYRAGAIIPRIPVNVGDTLGLAQRQYTALILTIYPGATSGSTQIYEDDGTTTNYLSSQYSWTPVSYQRTPTLLKLTIGAPVGTFPERPSTRKYFIEVSNGYPVTSATIGSTPVVFSKSGGPNTWSYDGPRLTTIIETDYLDTSKEIQILIATQPIDDQFMSGLKGALSKGTKSKRNLDESWSSPGSSAVEPAYLSQLSSAGLSLTYLANDWENFNNVLKSIPQLYLNAVKEVESIQPFPPPPPGALVQLWDSDRNDNCLCGSEGCMNANNYYQQLRIEGYQPKSGTPGTIPLNDYWNPSITDNYATTQTSTPAGYSPASFNNGIVFKDSVANTVPLSLYWSSQRQDMLTVASAEGIQYAKTNNYTLVTAVLGYVYSSPPTPNGFTLVYNRWAYSLQLLYNAFN
;
A
#
# COMPACT_ATOMS: atom_id res chain seq x y z
N MET A 1 -18.04 22.19 -35.05
CA MET A 1 -16.77 22.37 -35.80
C MET A 1 -16.78 23.70 -36.52
N VAL A 2 -15.64 24.38 -36.61
CA VAL A 2 -15.46 25.62 -37.37
C VAL A 2 -14.19 25.49 -38.19
N VAL A 3 -14.30 25.65 -39.52
CA VAL A 3 -13.16 25.66 -40.45
C VAL A 3 -12.91 27.10 -40.87
N PHE A 4 -11.64 27.52 -40.81
CA PHE A 4 -11.18 28.83 -41.24
C PHE A 4 -9.86 28.67 -41.98
N GLN A 5 -9.92 28.74 -43.31
CA GLN A 5 -8.78 28.41 -44.19
C GLN A 5 -8.26 26.99 -43.89
N ASN A 6 -6.99 26.86 -43.53
CA ASN A 6 -6.31 25.60 -43.21
C ASN A 6 -6.45 25.15 -41.75
N LEU A 7 -7.14 25.93 -40.91
CA LEU A 7 -7.38 25.63 -39.49
C LEU A 7 -8.78 25.06 -39.30
N ARG A 8 -8.90 23.97 -38.54
CA ARG A 8 -10.16 23.43 -38.01
C ARG A 8 -10.14 23.44 -36.49
N LEU A 9 -11.17 24.06 -35.91
CA LEU A 9 -11.43 24.07 -34.48
C LEU A 9 -12.69 23.24 -34.19
N THR A 10 -12.53 22.19 -33.41
CA THR A 10 -13.63 21.33 -32.97
C THR A 10 -13.82 21.51 -31.47
N ILE A 11 -14.96 22.09 -31.13
CA ILE A 11 -15.39 22.33 -29.75
C ILE A 11 -16.03 21.04 -29.26
N LEU A 12 -15.28 20.26 -28.47
CA LEU A 12 -15.68 18.94 -28.00
C LEU A 12 -16.48 19.08 -26.69
N THR A 13 -15.96 19.88 -25.76
CA THR A 13 -16.66 20.33 -24.55
C THR A 13 -16.46 21.85 -24.42
N PRO A 14 -17.11 22.53 -23.46
CA PRO A 14 -16.78 23.92 -23.20
C PRO A 14 -15.30 24.17 -22.89
N ASN A 15 -14.58 23.20 -22.29
CA ASN A 15 -13.19 23.30 -21.84
C ASN A 15 -12.19 22.55 -22.74
N LEU A 16 -12.66 21.70 -23.65
CA LEU A 16 -11.83 20.85 -24.51
C LEU A 16 -11.99 21.20 -25.99
N ILE A 17 -10.92 21.66 -26.61
CA ILE A 17 -10.88 22.07 -28.00
C ILE A 17 -9.86 21.22 -28.76
N ARG A 18 -10.29 20.56 -29.84
CA ARG A 18 -9.37 19.97 -30.82
C ARG A 18 -9.00 21.03 -31.86
N ILE A 19 -7.71 21.18 -32.11
CA ILE A 19 -7.10 22.18 -32.98
C ILE A 19 -6.34 21.42 -34.08
N GLN A 20 -6.76 21.59 -35.32
CA GLN A 20 -6.12 20.93 -36.45
C GLN A 20 -5.65 21.92 -37.50
N PHE A 21 -4.43 21.72 -37.98
CA PHE A 21 -3.89 22.47 -39.10
C PHE A 21 -3.49 21.51 -40.22
N SER A 22 -4.07 21.69 -41.41
CA SER A 22 -3.77 20.87 -42.58
C SER A 22 -3.17 21.70 -43.70
N LYS A 23 -2.35 21.07 -44.56
CA LYS A 23 -1.68 21.79 -45.65
C LYS A 23 -2.65 22.29 -46.72
N ASN A 24 -3.70 21.53 -46.98
CA ASN A 24 -4.62 21.68 -48.12
C ASN A 24 -6.10 21.77 -47.70
N GLY A 25 -6.41 21.87 -46.41
CA GLY A 25 -7.79 21.85 -45.90
C GLY A 25 -8.39 20.45 -45.74
N GLU A 26 -7.62 19.38 -45.94
CA GLU A 26 -8.04 17.99 -45.67
C GLU A 26 -7.62 17.59 -44.26
N PHE A 27 -8.59 17.29 -43.40
CA PHE A 27 -8.34 17.04 -41.97
C PHE A 27 -8.45 15.56 -41.60
N GLU A 28 -7.72 15.11 -40.58
CA GLU A 28 -7.82 13.74 -40.05
C GLU A 28 -9.04 13.55 -39.14
N ASP A 29 -9.79 12.46 -39.38
CA ASP A 29 -10.99 12.12 -38.60
C ASP A 29 -11.01 10.66 -38.11
N ARG A 30 -10.10 9.80 -38.59
CA ARG A 30 -9.94 8.44 -38.07
C ARG A 30 -9.60 8.47 -36.58
N ALA A 31 -10.04 7.45 -35.84
CA ALA A 31 -9.63 7.26 -34.45
C ALA A 31 -8.09 7.22 -34.36
N THR A 32 -7.52 7.70 -33.28
CA THR A 32 -6.12 7.49 -32.93
C THR A 32 -6.03 6.66 -31.66
N VAL A 33 -4.84 6.19 -31.33
CA VAL A 33 -4.54 5.41 -30.10
C VAL A 33 -5.16 6.07 -28.86
N ALA A 34 -4.88 7.37 -28.68
CA ALA A 34 -5.32 8.15 -27.53
C ALA A 34 -6.75 8.69 -27.64
N VAL A 35 -7.24 8.96 -28.86
CA VAL A 35 -8.54 9.59 -29.10
C VAL A 35 -9.39 8.80 -30.09
N VAL A 36 -10.36 8.07 -29.56
CA VAL A 36 -11.22 7.13 -30.30
C VAL A 36 -12.60 7.69 -30.63
N ASN A 37 -13.03 8.75 -29.97
CA ASN A 37 -14.34 9.37 -30.16
C ASN A 37 -14.22 10.90 -30.27
N ARG A 38 -14.80 11.49 -31.32
CA ARG A 38 -14.82 12.95 -31.53
C ARG A 38 -16.22 13.47 -31.84
N PHE A 39 -17.21 12.59 -31.80
CA PHE A 39 -18.60 12.87 -32.16
C PHE A 39 -19.43 13.13 -30.90
N LEU A 40 -19.04 14.17 -30.16
CA LEU A 40 -19.76 14.60 -28.96
C LEU A 40 -20.89 15.58 -29.32
N PRO A 41 -21.94 15.69 -28.48
CA PRO A 41 -22.91 16.77 -28.58
C PRO A 41 -22.20 18.13 -28.59
N VAL A 42 -22.46 18.94 -29.62
CA VAL A 42 -21.77 20.23 -29.80
C VAL A 42 -22.19 21.20 -28.69
N PRO A 43 -21.25 21.76 -27.89
CA PRO A 43 -21.58 22.74 -26.86
C PRO A 43 -22.11 24.04 -27.46
N SER A 44 -22.81 24.84 -26.66
CA SER A 44 -23.15 26.20 -27.08
C SER A 44 -21.90 27.08 -27.17
N PHE A 45 -21.71 27.76 -28.30
CA PHE A 45 -20.65 28.74 -28.51
C PHE A 45 -21.11 29.85 -29.47
N THR A 46 -20.44 30.99 -29.42
CA THR A 46 -20.59 32.07 -30.41
C THR A 46 -19.35 32.14 -31.28
N ARG A 47 -19.49 32.65 -32.52
CA ARG A 47 -18.36 32.90 -33.42
C ARG A 47 -18.45 34.27 -34.09
N LYS A 48 -17.30 34.92 -34.26
CA LYS A 48 -17.12 36.13 -35.05
C LYS A 48 -16.03 35.86 -36.08
N VAL A 49 -16.29 36.20 -37.33
CA VAL A 49 -15.39 35.92 -38.46
C VAL A 49 -15.22 37.20 -39.27
N THR A 50 -13.97 37.58 -39.52
CA THR A 50 -13.57 38.59 -40.52
C THR A 50 -12.75 37.88 -41.62
N PRO A 51 -12.32 38.57 -42.69
CA PRO A 51 -11.44 37.95 -43.69
C PRO A 51 -10.13 37.40 -43.12
N THR A 52 -9.62 38.03 -42.05
CA THR A 52 -8.32 37.71 -41.45
C THR A 52 -8.42 37.00 -40.11
N ASP A 53 -9.51 37.18 -39.37
CA ASP A 53 -9.61 36.81 -37.97
C ASP A 53 -10.84 35.93 -37.67
N LEU A 54 -10.64 34.99 -36.75
CA LEU A 54 -11.67 34.14 -36.18
C LEU A 54 -11.66 34.31 -34.66
N THR A 55 -12.83 34.49 -34.06
CA THR A 55 -13.02 34.40 -32.61
C THR A 55 -14.17 33.45 -32.30
N ILE A 56 -13.94 32.50 -31.40
CA ILE A 56 -14.94 31.57 -30.86
C ILE A 56 -15.00 31.78 -29.35
N THR A 57 -16.21 31.85 -28.80
CA THR A 57 -16.41 31.97 -27.35
C THR A 57 -17.36 30.88 -26.88
N THR A 58 -16.87 29.98 -26.01
CA THR A 58 -17.69 29.01 -25.26
C THR A 58 -18.05 29.61 -23.89
N THR A 59 -18.72 28.85 -23.03
CA THR A 59 -18.93 29.27 -21.64
C THR A 59 -17.65 29.29 -20.81
N ALA A 60 -16.59 28.61 -21.24
CA ALA A 60 -15.35 28.48 -20.48
C ALA A 60 -14.11 29.06 -21.17
N LEU A 61 -14.12 29.25 -22.49
CA LEU A 61 -12.93 29.64 -23.27
C LEU A 61 -13.24 30.70 -24.31
N THR A 62 -12.27 31.57 -24.58
CA THR A 62 -12.23 32.40 -25.78
C THR A 62 -11.04 31.96 -26.65
N ILE A 63 -11.32 31.54 -27.88
CA ILE A 63 -10.32 31.13 -28.87
C ILE A 63 -10.27 32.20 -29.95
N SER A 64 -9.07 32.71 -30.24
CA SER A 64 -8.85 33.70 -31.29
C SER A 64 -7.72 33.27 -32.22
N TYR A 65 -7.93 33.39 -33.52
CA TYR A 65 -6.93 33.12 -34.55
C TYR A 65 -6.86 34.28 -35.54
N SER A 66 -5.64 34.73 -35.88
CA SER A 66 -5.40 35.70 -36.96
C SER A 66 -4.52 35.08 -38.03
N SER A 67 -5.04 34.99 -39.25
CA SER A 67 -4.29 34.50 -40.43
C SER A 67 -3.20 35.47 -40.87
N SER A 68 -3.34 36.77 -40.57
CA SER A 68 -2.33 37.80 -40.87
C SER A 68 -1.03 37.61 -40.09
N SER A 69 -1.12 37.21 -38.82
CA SER A 69 0.04 36.92 -37.97
C SER A 69 0.30 35.41 -37.81
N ASN A 70 -0.55 34.57 -38.39
CA ASN A 70 -0.62 33.13 -38.17
C ASN A 70 -0.58 32.74 -36.67
N GLN A 71 -1.31 33.47 -35.83
CA GLN A 71 -1.28 33.29 -34.37
C GLN A 71 -2.61 32.77 -33.85
N LEU A 72 -2.55 31.66 -33.11
CA LEU A 72 -3.65 31.11 -32.32
C LEU A 72 -3.45 31.43 -30.84
N ASN A 73 -4.50 31.93 -30.18
CA ASN A 73 -4.55 32.16 -28.74
C ASN A 73 -5.83 31.58 -28.14
N ILE A 74 -5.74 31.06 -26.92
CA ILE A 74 -6.86 30.61 -26.10
C ILE A 74 -6.74 31.24 -24.72
N THR A 75 -7.81 31.88 -24.25
CA THR A 75 -7.88 32.47 -22.91
C THR A 75 -9.05 31.89 -22.12
N SER A 76 -8.87 31.85 -20.80
CA SER A 76 -9.90 31.43 -19.86
C SER A 76 -11.07 32.40 -19.86
N GLY A 77 -12.29 31.88 -19.80
CA GLY A 77 -13.50 32.64 -19.55
C GLY A 77 -13.56 33.16 -18.11
N PRO A 78 -14.50 34.06 -17.79
CA PRO A 78 -14.56 34.72 -16.47
C PRO A 78 -14.78 33.78 -15.28
N SER A 79 -15.38 32.60 -15.49
CA SER A 79 -15.67 31.62 -14.43
C SER A 79 -14.53 30.64 -14.16
N ILE A 80 -13.47 30.66 -14.97
CA ILE A 80 -12.34 29.74 -14.85
C ILE A 80 -11.29 30.36 -13.93
N THR A 81 -10.85 29.60 -12.93
CA THR A 81 -9.83 30.02 -11.96
C THR A 81 -8.81 28.89 -11.79
N PRO A 82 -7.49 29.17 -11.85
CA PRO A 82 -6.89 30.46 -12.19
C PRO A 82 -7.21 30.85 -13.63
N SER A 83 -7.24 32.16 -13.91
CA SER A 83 -7.31 32.65 -15.27
C SER A 83 -6.00 32.35 -16.00
N PHE A 84 -6.07 32.06 -17.30
CA PHE A 84 -4.89 31.78 -18.11
C PHE A 84 -5.00 32.36 -19.52
N ALA A 85 -3.83 32.47 -20.17
CA ALA A 85 -3.68 32.77 -21.57
C ALA A 85 -2.65 31.84 -22.19
N TRP A 86 -3.03 31.18 -23.28
CA TRP A 86 -2.20 30.27 -24.03
C TRP A 86 -2.05 30.76 -25.48
N THR A 87 -0.83 30.69 -25.98
CA THR A 87 -0.44 31.12 -27.32
C THR A 87 0.32 29.97 -27.98
N TYR A 88 -0.20 29.46 -29.10
CA TYR A 88 0.42 28.35 -29.83
C TYR A 88 1.88 28.67 -30.17
N GLY A 89 2.78 27.71 -29.94
CA GLY A 89 4.21 27.80 -30.22
C GLY A 89 5.04 28.65 -29.25
N THR A 90 4.41 29.41 -28.34
CA THR A 90 5.11 30.32 -27.41
C THR A 90 4.91 29.97 -25.95
N SER A 91 3.69 29.61 -25.55
CA SER A 91 3.39 29.22 -24.17
C SER A 91 4.07 27.90 -23.80
N LYS A 92 4.64 27.84 -22.61
CA LYS A 92 5.24 26.63 -22.02
C LYS A 92 4.53 26.29 -20.72
N ASP A 93 4.19 25.03 -20.53
CA ASP A 93 3.57 24.55 -19.31
C ASP A 93 4.65 24.21 -18.27
N THR A 94 5.06 25.22 -17.50
CA THR A 94 6.10 25.05 -16.46
C THR A 94 5.56 24.49 -15.15
N ALA A 95 4.25 24.24 -15.05
CA ALA A 95 3.61 23.72 -13.84
C ALA A 95 2.66 22.55 -14.13
N ASN A 96 2.97 21.78 -15.18
CA ASN A 96 2.29 20.53 -15.49
C ASN A 96 2.36 19.59 -14.29
N LEU A 97 1.27 18.92 -13.97
CA LEU A 97 1.20 18.04 -12.80
C LEU A 97 1.73 16.62 -13.08
N LEU A 98 2.35 16.42 -14.25
CA LEU A 98 2.99 15.20 -14.71
C LEU A 98 2.00 14.04 -14.91
N GLY A 99 2.41 13.04 -15.67
CA GLY A 99 1.67 11.81 -15.87
C GLY A 99 2.43 10.63 -15.28
N THR A 100 2.78 9.68 -16.14
CA THR A 100 3.54 8.48 -15.73
C THR A 100 4.60 8.13 -16.78
N ILE A 101 5.38 7.10 -16.50
CA ILE A 101 6.36 6.52 -17.39
C ILE A 101 6.03 5.05 -17.68
N LYS A 102 6.66 4.50 -18.73
CA LYS A 102 6.46 3.13 -19.22
C LYS A 102 6.50 2.08 -18.12
N SER A 103 7.59 2.10 -17.35
CA SER A 103 7.95 1.10 -16.35
C SER A 103 9.07 1.64 -15.45
N LEU A 104 9.25 1.01 -14.29
CA LEU A 104 10.42 1.10 -13.40
C LEU A 104 11.35 -0.11 -13.56
N ASP A 105 11.28 -0.82 -14.69
CA ASP A 105 12.17 -1.95 -15.00
C ASP A 105 13.64 -1.56 -14.86
N GLU A 106 14.36 -2.33 -14.03
CA GLU A 106 15.78 -2.19 -13.74
C GLU A 106 16.21 -0.80 -13.25
N VAL A 107 15.25 0.04 -12.84
CA VAL A 107 15.51 1.37 -12.32
C VAL A 107 14.86 1.57 -10.96
N ASN A 108 15.49 2.43 -10.16
CA ASN A 108 14.91 2.93 -8.92
C ASN A 108 14.07 4.19 -9.22
N ALA A 109 13.64 4.92 -8.18
CA ALA A 109 12.91 6.18 -8.29
C ALA A 109 13.44 7.08 -9.43
N GLN A 110 12.56 7.38 -10.40
CA GLN A 110 12.84 8.29 -11.51
C GLN A 110 12.06 9.59 -11.36
N THR A 111 12.56 10.67 -11.96
CA THR A 111 11.71 11.84 -12.18
C THR A 111 10.52 11.44 -13.07
N LEU A 112 9.39 12.13 -12.97
CA LEU A 112 8.26 11.95 -13.91
C LEU A 112 8.20 13.10 -14.93
N ASN A 113 9.17 14.02 -14.88
CA ASN A 113 9.30 15.10 -15.83
C ASN A 113 9.91 14.56 -17.13
N CYS A 114 9.17 14.65 -18.24
CA CYS A 114 9.59 14.03 -19.49
C CYS A 114 10.84 14.67 -20.12
N ASP A 115 11.09 15.97 -19.88
CA ASP A 115 12.32 16.63 -20.34
C ASP A 115 13.55 16.10 -19.62
N ALA A 116 13.43 15.83 -18.32
CA ALA A 116 14.50 15.28 -17.51
C ALA A 116 14.72 13.78 -17.80
N ASN A 117 13.65 13.04 -18.15
CA ASN A 117 13.70 11.61 -18.47
C ASN A 117 14.11 11.29 -19.91
N LYS A 118 14.13 12.25 -20.83
CA LYS A 118 14.29 11.99 -22.28
C LYS A 118 15.52 11.15 -22.69
N ASN A 119 16.55 11.12 -21.84
CA ASN A 119 17.79 10.39 -22.07
C ASN A 119 17.91 9.10 -21.23
N VAL A 120 16.95 8.82 -20.34
CA VAL A 120 16.89 7.56 -19.60
C VAL A 120 16.53 6.45 -20.58
N ARG A 121 17.27 5.34 -20.49
CA ARG A 121 17.09 4.16 -21.32
C ARG A 121 16.92 2.94 -20.44
N VAL A 122 15.97 2.07 -20.80
CA VAL A 122 15.71 0.79 -20.14
C VAL A 122 15.56 -0.25 -21.24
N HIS A 123 16.30 -1.36 -21.16
CA HIS A 123 16.42 -2.37 -22.21
C HIS A 123 16.74 -1.77 -23.61
N ASP A 124 17.70 -0.85 -23.67
CA ASP A 124 18.09 -0.11 -24.89
C ASP A 124 17.00 0.79 -25.51
N GLU A 125 15.87 0.99 -24.81
CA GLU A 125 14.77 1.81 -25.29
C GLU A 125 14.59 3.10 -24.49
N SER A 126 14.04 4.15 -25.12
CA SER A 126 13.62 5.35 -24.39
C SER A 126 12.57 5.01 -23.34
N LEU A 127 12.75 5.53 -22.13
CA LEU A 127 11.73 5.49 -21.11
C LEU A 127 10.57 6.40 -21.55
N HIS A 128 9.54 5.81 -22.15
CA HIS A 128 8.35 6.54 -22.60
C HIS A 128 7.72 7.24 -21.40
N CYS A 129 7.52 8.55 -21.52
CA CYS A 129 6.99 9.42 -20.49
C CYS A 129 5.80 10.20 -21.03
N GLU A 130 4.79 10.39 -20.20
CA GLU A 130 3.57 11.12 -20.53
C GLU A 130 3.41 12.35 -19.63
N TRP A 131 3.10 13.49 -20.22
CA TRP A 131 2.73 14.68 -19.46
C TRP A 131 1.29 14.56 -18.94
N GLY A 132 1.01 15.18 -17.80
CA GLY A 132 -0.33 15.18 -17.24
C GLY A 132 -1.30 15.94 -18.15
N LEU A 133 -2.55 15.46 -18.21
CA LEU A 133 -3.66 16.17 -18.88
C LEU A 133 -4.16 17.39 -18.08
N ILE A 134 -3.45 17.71 -16.99
CA ILE A 134 -3.76 18.79 -16.06
C ILE A 134 -2.51 19.55 -15.63
N SER A 135 -2.68 20.85 -15.41
CA SER A 135 -1.62 21.76 -14.98
C SER A 135 -2.10 22.74 -13.94
N ARG A 136 -1.19 23.16 -13.06
CA ARG A 136 -1.44 24.26 -12.13
C ARG A 136 -1.60 25.62 -12.83
N LEU A 137 -1.19 25.74 -14.10
CA LEU A 137 -1.46 26.91 -14.94
C LEU A 137 -2.92 26.97 -15.43
N GLY A 138 -3.73 25.95 -15.14
CA GLY A 138 -5.13 25.87 -15.53
C GLY A 138 -5.38 25.39 -16.95
N TRP A 139 -4.33 25.01 -17.68
CA TRP A 139 -4.44 24.45 -19.02
C TRP A 139 -3.35 23.40 -19.30
N ALA A 140 -3.68 22.41 -20.12
CA ALA A 140 -2.74 21.43 -20.67
C ALA A 140 -3.01 21.23 -22.16
N VAL A 141 -1.99 20.78 -22.91
CA VAL A 141 -2.11 20.47 -24.33
C VAL A 141 -1.58 19.07 -24.58
N TYR A 142 -2.40 18.24 -25.20
CA TYR A 142 -1.97 16.96 -25.76
C TYR A 142 -1.72 17.11 -27.26
N ASP A 143 -0.60 16.58 -27.74
CA ASP A 143 -0.21 16.59 -29.15
C ASP A 143 -0.39 15.18 -29.75
N ASP A 144 -1.42 15.02 -30.59
CA ASP A 144 -1.82 13.78 -31.27
C ASP A 144 -1.29 13.72 -32.70
N THR A 145 -0.41 14.66 -33.10
CA THR A 145 0.05 14.85 -34.49
C THR A 145 0.85 13.67 -35.01
N THR A 146 1.62 12.98 -34.16
CA THR A 146 2.51 11.88 -34.59
C THR A 146 1.95 10.49 -34.31
N ASN A 147 0.75 10.41 -33.71
CA ASN A 147 0.12 9.13 -33.40
C ASN A 147 -0.42 8.43 -34.66
N TRP A 148 -0.60 7.13 -34.53
CA TRP A 148 -1.22 6.32 -35.56
C TRP A 148 -2.74 6.48 -35.56
N GLY A 149 -3.27 6.69 -36.76
CA GLY A 149 -4.67 6.47 -37.06
C GLY A 149 -5.00 4.98 -37.02
N LEU A 150 -6.20 4.69 -36.58
CA LEU A 150 -6.77 3.36 -36.46
C LEU A 150 -7.89 3.18 -37.49
N ASP A 151 -8.04 1.95 -37.97
CA ASP A 151 -9.14 1.58 -38.83
C ASP A 151 -10.47 1.41 -38.04
N LYS A 152 -11.52 0.96 -38.72
CA LYS A 152 -12.85 0.77 -38.10
C LYS A 152 -12.90 -0.37 -37.08
N THR A 153 -11.90 -1.23 -37.06
CA THR A 153 -11.72 -2.31 -36.09
C THR A 153 -10.78 -1.92 -34.95
N PHE A 154 -10.36 -0.65 -34.90
CA PHE A 154 -9.38 -0.12 -33.95
C PHE A 154 -7.98 -0.74 -34.09
N PHE A 155 -7.66 -1.26 -35.28
CA PHE A 155 -6.33 -1.78 -35.61
C PHE A 155 -5.47 -0.72 -36.32
N TRP A 156 -4.15 -0.91 -36.35
CA TRP A 156 -3.21 -0.01 -37.01
C TRP A 156 -3.56 0.24 -38.49
N ASP A 157 -3.62 1.51 -38.91
CA ASP A 157 -3.82 1.90 -40.31
C ASP A 157 -2.62 2.69 -40.85
N SER A 158 -2.52 3.97 -40.51
CA SER A 158 -1.39 4.82 -40.92
C SER A 158 -1.18 5.98 -39.96
N PRO A 159 0.01 6.63 -39.93
CA PRO A 159 0.22 7.86 -39.16
C PRO A 159 -0.82 8.95 -39.49
N ASN A 160 -1.11 9.79 -38.50
CA ASN A 160 -1.94 10.99 -38.66
C ASN A 160 -1.39 11.89 -39.78
N ARG A 161 -2.28 12.39 -40.64
CA ARG A 161 -1.94 13.18 -41.83
C ARG A 161 -1.94 14.69 -41.62
N ASP A 162 -2.46 15.17 -40.49
CA ASP A 162 -2.48 16.59 -40.17
C ASP A 162 -1.06 17.12 -39.85
N LEU A 163 -0.80 18.40 -40.13
CA LEU A 163 0.48 19.04 -39.74
C LEU A 163 0.51 19.40 -38.25
N ALA A 164 -0.66 19.54 -37.64
CA ALA A 164 -0.86 19.64 -36.21
C ALA A 164 -2.25 19.10 -35.86
N ASP A 165 -2.36 18.27 -34.83
CA ASP A 165 -3.61 17.77 -34.25
C ASP A 165 -3.49 17.80 -32.73
N LEU A 166 -4.00 18.86 -32.11
CA LEU A 166 -3.80 19.15 -30.69
C LEU A 166 -5.13 19.13 -29.95
N TYR A 167 -5.08 18.74 -28.68
CA TYR A 167 -6.21 18.82 -27.76
C TYR A 167 -5.85 19.77 -26.63
N PHE A 168 -6.53 20.90 -26.58
CA PHE A 168 -6.36 21.90 -25.55
C PHE A 168 -7.38 21.66 -24.44
N PHE A 169 -6.90 21.42 -23.22
CA PHE A 169 -7.70 21.29 -22.00
C PHE A 169 -7.58 22.59 -21.19
N GLY A 170 -8.65 23.37 -21.10
CA GLY A 170 -8.69 24.63 -20.35
C GLY A 170 -9.54 24.54 -19.09
N HIS A 171 -9.02 23.86 -18.07
CA HIS A 171 -9.81 23.38 -16.93
C HIS A 171 -9.70 24.25 -15.65
N GLY A 172 -8.77 25.20 -15.59
CA GLY A 172 -8.48 25.94 -14.35
C GLY A 172 -8.08 24.97 -13.22
N ASN A 173 -8.66 25.12 -12.04
CA ASN A 173 -8.46 24.21 -10.92
C ASN A 173 -9.37 22.97 -10.95
N ASN A 174 -10.23 22.80 -11.96
CA ASN A 174 -11.13 21.66 -12.05
C ASN A 174 -10.47 20.47 -12.75
N TYR A 175 -9.46 19.89 -12.10
CA TYR A 175 -8.67 18.78 -12.63
C TYR A 175 -9.53 17.54 -12.95
N LYS A 176 -10.52 17.24 -12.10
CA LYS A 176 -11.45 16.11 -12.32
C LYS A 176 -12.26 16.28 -13.61
N GLN A 177 -12.67 17.51 -13.97
CA GLN A 177 -13.35 17.78 -15.23
C GLN A 177 -12.45 17.54 -16.44
N ALA A 178 -11.15 17.85 -16.37
CA ALA A 178 -10.23 17.59 -17.48
C ALA A 178 -10.12 16.08 -17.78
N LEU A 179 -10.04 15.25 -16.74
CA LEU A 179 -10.05 13.79 -16.87
C LEU A 179 -11.40 13.28 -17.43
N GLN A 180 -12.51 13.84 -16.96
CA GLN A 180 -13.84 13.53 -17.47
C GLN A 180 -13.99 13.90 -18.95
N ASP A 181 -13.48 15.06 -19.36
CA ASP A 181 -13.46 15.51 -20.75
C ASP A 181 -12.57 14.59 -21.61
N TYR A 182 -11.42 14.15 -21.07
CA TYR A 182 -10.55 13.20 -21.75
C TYR A 182 -11.26 11.86 -21.99
N ILE A 183 -11.87 11.23 -20.98
CA ILE A 183 -12.49 9.91 -21.18
C ILE A 183 -13.71 9.94 -22.13
N GLN A 184 -14.32 11.10 -22.36
CA GLN A 184 -15.37 11.24 -23.39
C GLN A 184 -14.83 11.02 -24.82
N ILE A 185 -13.57 11.41 -25.05
CA ILE A 185 -12.92 11.30 -26.36
C ILE A 185 -11.93 10.13 -26.46
N GLY A 186 -11.25 9.82 -25.35
CA GLY A 186 -10.31 8.72 -25.22
C GLY A 186 -10.95 7.41 -24.79
N GLY A 187 -12.27 7.37 -24.57
CA GLY A 187 -12.99 6.20 -24.07
C GLY A 187 -12.90 6.05 -22.55
N LYS A 188 -13.87 5.32 -21.98
CA LYS A 188 -13.97 5.10 -20.53
C LYS A 188 -12.90 4.15 -20.02
N MET A 189 -12.49 4.31 -18.75
CA MET A 189 -11.75 3.28 -18.04
C MET A 189 -12.64 2.07 -17.83
N ALA A 190 -12.43 0.96 -18.54
CA ALA A 190 -13.28 -0.20 -18.46
C ALA A 190 -13.32 -0.80 -17.03
N MET A 191 -14.48 -1.32 -16.63
CA MET A 191 -14.57 -2.06 -15.37
C MET A 191 -13.89 -3.41 -15.55
N VAL A 192 -12.91 -3.69 -14.71
CA VAL A 192 -12.32 -5.03 -14.58
C VAL A 192 -13.24 -5.96 -13.76
N PRO A 193 -13.02 -7.29 -13.80
CA PRO A 193 -13.62 -8.23 -12.86
C PRO A 193 -13.41 -7.77 -11.41
N ARG A 194 -14.39 -8.02 -10.54
CA ARG A 194 -14.34 -7.58 -9.13
C ARG A 194 -13.19 -8.23 -8.36
N HIS A 195 -12.72 -9.42 -8.79
CA HIS A 195 -11.48 -10.05 -8.31
C HIS A 195 -10.28 -9.12 -8.27
N ALA A 196 -10.21 -8.14 -9.18
CA ALA A 196 -9.13 -7.15 -9.20
C ALA A 196 -9.07 -6.29 -7.91
N SER A 197 -10.19 -6.12 -7.20
CA SER A 197 -10.24 -5.45 -5.90
C SER A 197 -9.66 -6.29 -4.76
N GLY A 198 -9.46 -7.60 -4.97
CA GLY A 198 -8.96 -8.56 -3.99
C GLY A 198 -7.43 -8.61 -3.87
N ILE A 199 -6.94 -9.78 -3.44
CA ILE A 199 -5.50 -10.07 -3.26
C ILE A 199 -4.98 -10.94 -4.40
N TRP A 200 -3.85 -10.54 -4.99
CA TRP A 200 -3.20 -11.24 -6.08
C TRP A 200 -1.88 -11.83 -5.61
N TRP A 201 -1.63 -13.10 -5.94
CA TRP A 201 -0.35 -13.77 -5.71
C TRP A 201 0.31 -14.16 -7.02
N SER A 202 1.60 -13.93 -7.13
CA SER A 202 2.43 -14.24 -8.30
C SER A 202 3.85 -14.56 -7.85
N ARG A 203 4.58 -15.36 -8.62
CA ARG A 203 6.00 -15.63 -8.39
C ARG A 203 6.66 -16.20 -9.65
N TRP A 204 7.87 -15.73 -9.97
CA TRP A 204 8.71 -16.40 -10.97
C TRP A 204 9.31 -17.69 -10.43
N TYR A 205 8.72 -18.84 -10.77
CA TYR A 205 9.19 -20.14 -10.31
C TYR A 205 8.59 -21.28 -11.13
N ASP A 206 9.33 -22.39 -11.23
CA ASP A 206 8.90 -23.70 -11.76
C ASP A 206 7.79 -24.35 -10.90
N LEU A 207 6.64 -23.70 -10.77
CA LEU A 207 5.49 -24.24 -10.04
C LEU A 207 4.93 -25.45 -10.78
N ASN A 208 4.66 -26.52 -10.04
CA ASN A 208 3.89 -27.66 -10.56
C ASN A 208 2.47 -27.69 -9.98
N ASN A 209 1.68 -28.69 -10.38
CA ASN A 209 0.33 -28.94 -9.85
C ASN A 209 0.25 -28.96 -8.31
N LEU A 210 1.21 -29.61 -7.63
CA LEU A 210 1.23 -29.74 -6.17
C LEU A 210 1.64 -28.42 -5.51
N ASP A 211 2.70 -27.77 -5.98
CA ASP A 211 3.18 -26.50 -5.43
C ASP A 211 2.07 -25.44 -5.46
N THR A 212 1.34 -25.37 -6.58
CA THR A 212 0.21 -24.45 -6.77
C THR A 212 -0.86 -24.66 -5.69
N ARG A 213 -1.25 -25.91 -5.44
CA ARG A 213 -2.24 -26.25 -4.41
C ARG A 213 -1.70 -26.01 -3.00
N GLU A 214 -0.45 -26.33 -2.73
CA GLU A 214 0.20 -26.12 -1.43
C GLU A 214 0.24 -24.63 -1.05
N ILE A 215 0.55 -23.74 -2.01
CA ILE A 215 0.50 -22.30 -1.78
C ILE A 215 -0.91 -21.86 -1.37
N VAL A 216 -1.94 -22.30 -2.11
CA VAL A 216 -3.34 -21.96 -1.76
C VAL A 216 -3.73 -22.53 -0.39
N TYR A 217 -3.33 -23.75 -0.06
CA TYR A 217 -3.54 -24.32 1.28
C TYR A 217 -2.83 -23.54 2.38
N ASP A 218 -1.64 -22.99 2.12
CA ASP A 218 -0.93 -22.13 3.06
C ASP A 218 -1.73 -20.85 3.35
N TYR A 219 -2.39 -20.25 2.35
CA TYR A 219 -3.30 -19.12 2.54
C TYR A 219 -4.49 -19.50 3.43
N VAL A 220 -5.14 -20.64 3.15
CA VAL A 220 -6.29 -21.14 3.92
C VAL A 220 -5.93 -21.38 5.38
N THR A 221 -4.87 -22.16 5.62
CA THR A 221 -4.44 -22.56 6.98
C THR A 221 -3.96 -21.39 7.84
N ARG A 222 -3.57 -20.28 7.20
CA ARG A 222 -3.11 -19.05 7.85
C ARG A 222 -4.17 -17.95 7.90
N TYR A 223 -5.37 -18.22 7.38
CA TYR A 223 -6.50 -17.30 7.33
C TYR A 223 -6.18 -16.02 6.56
N LEU A 224 -5.53 -16.19 5.41
CA LEU A 224 -5.20 -15.10 4.49
C LEU A 224 -6.18 -15.09 3.32
N PRO A 225 -6.58 -13.91 2.83
CA PRO A 225 -7.37 -13.80 1.62
C PRO A 225 -6.54 -13.94 0.36
N LEU A 226 -7.16 -14.49 -0.69
CA LEU A 226 -6.60 -14.64 -2.04
C LEU A 226 -7.75 -14.66 -3.05
N ASP A 227 -7.60 -13.95 -4.16
CA ASP A 227 -8.62 -13.84 -5.22
C ASP A 227 -8.06 -14.09 -6.62
N ILE A 228 -6.76 -13.87 -6.85
CA ILE A 228 -6.08 -14.10 -8.13
C ILE A 228 -4.76 -14.82 -7.92
N PHE A 229 -4.51 -15.87 -8.71
CA PHE A 229 -3.28 -16.63 -8.75
C PHE A 229 -2.62 -16.49 -10.14
N ILE A 230 -1.37 -16.02 -10.18
CA ILE A 230 -0.66 -15.73 -11.43
C ILE A 230 0.56 -16.62 -11.53
N LEU A 231 0.62 -17.40 -12.60
CA LEU A 231 1.81 -18.16 -13.01
C LEU A 231 2.75 -17.25 -13.81
N ASP A 232 4.02 -17.25 -13.46
CA ASP A 232 5.05 -16.58 -14.26
C ASP A 232 5.71 -17.56 -15.25
N MET A 233 6.68 -17.08 -16.04
CA MET A 233 7.32 -17.69 -17.22
C MET A 233 7.46 -19.22 -17.26
N ASP A 234 7.76 -19.87 -16.14
CA ASP A 234 8.09 -21.30 -16.12
C ASP A 234 6.88 -22.24 -16.33
N TRP A 235 5.65 -21.72 -16.49
CA TRP A 235 4.47 -22.56 -16.78
C TRP A 235 4.50 -23.21 -18.19
N HIS A 236 5.24 -22.61 -19.13
CA HIS A 236 5.38 -23.11 -20.50
C HIS A 236 6.69 -23.86 -20.73
N SER A 237 6.78 -24.62 -21.84
CA SER A 237 7.93 -25.48 -22.13
C SER A 237 9.24 -24.69 -22.19
N LYS A 238 10.29 -25.19 -21.51
CA LYS A 238 11.59 -24.50 -21.27
C LYS A 238 12.49 -24.25 -22.49
N TYR A 239 12.00 -24.46 -23.71
CA TYR A 239 12.83 -24.43 -24.92
C TYR A 239 12.97 -23.05 -25.56
N ALA A 240 12.26 -22.03 -25.07
CA ALA A 240 12.32 -20.65 -25.53
C ALA A 240 11.92 -19.67 -24.40
N TRP A 241 12.34 -18.41 -24.52
CA TRP A 241 12.03 -17.35 -23.54
C TRP A 241 10.57 -16.94 -23.64
N GLY A 242 10.01 -16.96 -24.86
CA GLY A 242 8.59 -17.04 -25.13
C GLY A 242 8.12 -18.46 -25.40
N GLY A 243 6.81 -18.68 -25.34
CA GLY A 243 6.22 -19.98 -25.63
C GLY A 243 4.76 -20.06 -25.19
N TYR A 244 4.01 -20.98 -25.78
CA TYR A 244 2.57 -21.10 -25.53
C TYR A 244 2.14 -22.52 -25.14
N SER A 245 3.07 -23.46 -25.13
CA SER A 245 2.81 -24.85 -24.78
C SER A 245 3.11 -25.11 -23.32
N ILE A 246 2.14 -25.70 -22.62
CA ILE A 246 2.25 -26.10 -21.23
C ILE A 246 3.44 -27.05 -21.03
N ASP A 247 4.28 -26.82 -20.03
CA ASP A 247 5.28 -27.81 -19.62
C ASP A 247 4.58 -28.98 -18.90
N THR A 248 4.43 -30.11 -19.59
CA THR A 248 3.76 -31.30 -19.04
C THR A 248 4.56 -31.99 -17.93
N ASN A 249 5.82 -31.63 -17.70
CA ASN A 249 6.57 -32.11 -16.52
C ASN A 249 6.11 -31.41 -15.24
N LEU A 250 5.68 -30.15 -15.34
CA LEU A 250 5.16 -29.35 -14.22
C LEU A 250 3.63 -29.47 -14.09
N PHE A 251 2.93 -29.39 -15.22
CA PHE A 251 1.46 -29.42 -15.29
C PHE A 251 0.94 -30.53 -16.22
N PRO A 252 1.17 -31.83 -15.90
CA PRO A 252 0.62 -32.93 -16.70
C PRO A 252 -0.92 -32.95 -16.75
N TYR A 253 -1.56 -32.27 -15.80
CA TYR A 253 -3.02 -32.15 -15.65
C TYR A 253 -3.44 -30.71 -15.34
N MET A 254 -2.91 -29.70 -16.04
CA MET A 254 -3.15 -28.27 -15.77
C MET A 254 -4.62 -27.92 -15.54
N LYS A 255 -5.52 -28.46 -16.39
CA LYS A 255 -6.96 -28.20 -16.29
C LYS A 255 -7.54 -28.61 -14.94
N ASP A 256 -7.13 -29.74 -14.38
CA ASP A 256 -7.59 -30.20 -13.06
C ASP A 256 -7.12 -29.26 -11.94
N THR A 257 -5.91 -28.70 -12.06
CA THR A 257 -5.41 -27.69 -11.12
C THR A 257 -6.21 -26.40 -11.23
N PHE A 258 -6.55 -25.96 -12.44
CA PHE A 258 -7.25 -24.69 -12.66
C PHE A 258 -8.73 -24.76 -12.32
N ASP A 259 -9.42 -25.84 -12.72
CA ASP A 259 -10.79 -26.12 -12.27
C ASP A 259 -10.84 -26.12 -10.73
N TRP A 260 -9.83 -26.70 -10.05
CA TRP A 260 -9.74 -26.67 -8.60
C TRP A 260 -9.53 -25.25 -8.03
N LEU A 261 -8.74 -24.39 -8.69
CA LEU A 261 -8.58 -22.98 -8.30
C LEU A 261 -9.90 -22.20 -8.48
N HIS A 262 -10.62 -22.43 -9.58
CA HIS A 262 -11.94 -21.84 -9.85
C HIS A 262 -13.00 -22.31 -8.85
N ASP A 263 -12.98 -23.58 -8.43
CA ASP A 263 -13.85 -24.12 -7.37
C ASP A 263 -13.61 -23.42 -6.01
N HIS A 264 -12.40 -22.90 -5.77
CA HIS A 264 -12.07 -22.05 -4.62
C HIS A 264 -12.29 -20.55 -4.87
N GLY A 265 -12.76 -20.20 -6.07
CA GLY A 265 -13.15 -18.86 -6.44
C GLY A 265 -12.03 -17.93 -6.89
N LEU A 266 -10.89 -18.50 -7.28
CA LEU A 266 -9.72 -17.75 -7.72
C LEU A 266 -9.72 -17.59 -9.24
N LEU A 267 -9.33 -16.43 -9.74
CA LEU A 267 -8.94 -16.31 -11.15
C LEU A 267 -7.48 -16.74 -11.33
N VAL A 268 -7.18 -17.30 -12.50
CA VAL A 268 -5.87 -17.78 -12.91
C VAL A 268 -5.36 -16.94 -14.08
N ALA A 269 -4.14 -16.45 -13.97
CA ALA A 269 -3.47 -15.74 -15.06
C ALA A 269 -2.05 -16.25 -15.30
N ALA A 270 -1.47 -15.88 -16.44
CA ALA A 270 -0.11 -16.23 -16.76
C ALA A 270 0.67 -15.10 -17.44
N ASN A 271 1.97 -15.02 -17.16
CA ASN A 271 2.92 -14.16 -17.89
C ASN A 271 3.12 -14.68 -19.32
N LEU A 272 3.18 -13.75 -20.29
CA LEU A 272 3.39 -13.97 -21.71
C LEU A 272 4.47 -13.06 -22.27
N HIS A 273 5.40 -13.68 -22.98
CA HIS A 273 6.39 -13.01 -23.81
C HIS A 273 6.20 -13.44 -25.29
N ASP A 274 5.44 -12.66 -26.05
CA ASP A 274 5.10 -12.96 -27.45
C ASP A 274 6.26 -12.83 -28.47
N ASP A 275 7.41 -12.29 -28.08
CA ASP A 275 8.47 -11.86 -29.02
C ASP A 275 9.01 -13.01 -29.91
N ASP A 276 9.07 -14.23 -29.36
CA ASP A 276 9.55 -15.43 -30.05
C ASP A 276 8.58 -15.95 -31.14
N GLY A 277 7.37 -15.41 -31.19
CA GLY A 277 6.32 -15.84 -32.13
C GLY A 277 5.87 -17.28 -31.91
N VAL A 278 5.27 -17.89 -32.94
CA VAL A 278 4.73 -19.27 -32.84
C VAL A 278 5.68 -20.25 -33.51
N ASN A 279 6.31 -21.08 -32.70
CA ASN A 279 7.37 -22.00 -33.13
C ASN A 279 6.85 -23.40 -33.49
N PRO A 280 7.57 -24.21 -34.31
CA PRO A 280 7.12 -25.52 -34.79
C PRO A 280 6.92 -26.59 -33.71
N TRP A 281 7.44 -26.36 -32.50
CA TRP A 281 7.23 -27.23 -31.33
C TRP A 281 5.99 -26.85 -30.52
N GLU A 282 5.35 -25.71 -30.82
CA GLU A 282 4.13 -25.31 -30.13
C GLU A 282 2.99 -26.29 -30.42
N THR A 283 2.24 -26.64 -29.38
CA THR A 283 1.11 -27.59 -29.42
C THR A 283 0.09 -27.20 -30.49
N MET A 284 -0.13 -25.89 -30.66
CA MET A 284 -1.10 -25.33 -31.60
C MET A 284 -0.47 -24.81 -32.91
N TYR A 285 0.83 -25.08 -33.18
CA TYR A 285 1.53 -24.56 -34.36
C TYR A 285 0.83 -24.91 -35.67
N SER A 286 0.40 -26.15 -35.84
CA SER A 286 -0.21 -26.59 -37.11
C SER A 286 -1.54 -25.87 -37.38
N GLN A 287 -2.36 -25.72 -36.35
CA GLN A 287 -3.63 -25.02 -36.38
C GLN A 287 -3.42 -23.53 -36.62
N PHE A 288 -2.41 -22.94 -35.98
CA PHE A 288 -2.05 -21.55 -36.16
C PHE A 288 -1.58 -21.27 -37.59
N CYS A 289 -0.65 -22.07 -38.14
CA CYS A 289 -0.23 -21.95 -39.55
C CYS A 289 -1.41 -22.03 -40.51
N ASN A 290 -2.31 -23.00 -40.33
CA ASN A 290 -3.50 -23.12 -41.15
C ASN A 290 -4.41 -21.88 -41.05
N ALA A 291 -4.59 -21.31 -39.85
CA ALA A 291 -5.41 -20.13 -39.63
C ALA A 291 -4.89 -18.87 -40.35
N ILE A 292 -3.57 -18.78 -40.56
CA ILE A 292 -2.93 -17.68 -41.28
C ILE A 292 -2.49 -18.03 -42.71
N GLY A 293 -2.86 -19.22 -43.22
CA GLY A 293 -2.60 -19.65 -44.60
C GLY A 293 -1.16 -20.10 -44.89
N LEU A 294 -0.40 -20.55 -43.89
CA LEU A 294 0.94 -21.13 -44.03
C LEU A 294 0.90 -22.66 -44.01
N ASP A 295 1.87 -23.32 -44.68
CA ASP A 295 2.02 -24.78 -44.65
C ASP A 295 2.70 -25.25 -43.34
N PRO A 296 1.99 -25.98 -42.45
CA PRO A 296 2.56 -26.44 -41.19
C PRO A 296 3.67 -27.49 -41.38
N ASN A 297 3.78 -28.14 -42.54
CA ASN A 297 4.84 -29.11 -42.80
C ASN A 297 6.20 -28.46 -43.06
N SER A 298 6.22 -27.16 -43.37
CA SER A 298 7.46 -26.40 -43.56
C SER A 298 8.33 -26.34 -42.29
N LYS A 299 7.71 -26.44 -41.10
CA LYS A 299 8.38 -26.37 -39.79
C LYS A 299 9.24 -25.11 -39.64
N VAL A 300 8.82 -24.01 -40.26
CA VAL A 300 9.47 -22.70 -40.13
C VAL A 300 8.79 -21.91 -38.99
N PRO A 301 9.54 -21.39 -38.00
CA PRO A 301 8.98 -20.47 -37.01
C PRO A 301 8.19 -19.32 -37.65
N VAL A 302 7.03 -18.99 -37.10
CA VAL A 302 6.26 -17.83 -37.53
C VAL A 302 6.60 -16.65 -36.63
N PRO A 303 7.34 -15.63 -37.12
CA PRO A 303 7.74 -14.49 -36.30
C PRO A 303 6.55 -13.72 -35.75
N PHE A 304 6.71 -13.16 -34.56
CA PHE A 304 5.71 -12.29 -33.96
C PHE A 304 5.41 -11.06 -34.84
N SER A 305 4.13 -10.71 -34.95
CA SER A 305 3.70 -9.52 -35.70
C SER A 305 2.50 -8.85 -35.03
N CYS A 306 2.77 -7.78 -34.28
CA CYS A 306 1.73 -6.92 -33.71
C CYS A 306 1.12 -5.90 -34.71
N SER A 307 1.63 -5.88 -35.94
CA SER A 307 1.14 -5.05 -37.04
C SER A 307 0.25 -5.82 -38.03
N ASN A 308 0.10 -7.13 -37.86
CA ASN A 308 -0.75 -7.98 -38.69
C ASN A 308 -1.94 -8.49 -37.89
N ALA A 309 -3.13 -7.96 -38.17
CA ALA A 309 -4.36 -8.36 -37.49
C ALA A 309 -4.69 -9.85 -37.66
N THR A 310 -4.39 -10.44 -38.82
CA THR A 310 -4.62 -11.88 -39.07
C THR A 310 -3.72 -12.74 -38.18
N TYR A 311 -2.46 -12.31 -37.98
CA TYR A 311 -1.55 -12.97 -37.06
C TYR A 311 -2.05 -12.88 -35.61
N LEU A 312 -2.33 -11.66 -35.12
CA LEU A 312 -2.73 -11.46 -33.72
C LEU A 312 -4.04 -12.19 -33.41
N TYR A 313 -5.08 -12.04 -34.22
CA TYR A 313 -6.33 -12.75 -33.96
C TYR A 313 -6.19 -14.26 -34.04
N ALA A 314 -5.33 -14.81 -34.91
CA ALA A 314 -5.04 -16.24 -34.90
C ALA A 314 -4.27 -16.67 -33.64
N LEU A 315 -3.38 -15.82 -33.10
CA LEU A 315 -2.65 -16.10 -31.87
C LEU A 315 -3.63 -16.20 -30.71
N ASP A 316 -4.51 -15.22 -30.57
CA ASP A 316 -5.54 -15.23 -29.53
C ASP A 316 -6.55 -16.37 -29.75
N ASP A 317 -7.14 -16.53 -30.94
CA ASP A 317 -8.24 -17.48 -31.18
C ASP A 317 -7.81 -18.95 -31.15
N VAL A 318 -6.58 -19.24 -31.60
CA VAL A 318 -6.10 -20.62 -31.78
C VAL A 318 -5.15 -21.03 -30.66
N VAL A 319 -4.17 -20.19 -30.34
CA VAL A 319 -3.09 -20.55 -29.40
C VAL A 319 -3.52 -20.23 -27.97
N LEU A 320 -3.83 -18.97 -27.66
CA LEU A 320 -4.28 -18.58 -26.32
C LEU A 320 -5.67 -19.13 -26.00
N GLY A 321 -6.56 -19.20 -27.00
CA GLY A 321 -7.89 -19.79 -26.88
C GLY A 321 -7.88 -21.29 -26.53
N ASP A 322 -6.79 -22.02 -26.79
CA ASP A 322 -6.60 -23.40 -26.33
C ASP A 322 -6.21 -23.47 -24.83
N LEU A 323 -5.52 -22.46 -24.32
CA LEU A 323 -5.15 -22.32 -22.91
C LEU A 323 -6.31 -21.77 -22.07
N GLU A 324 -7.08 -20.84 -22.61
CA GLU A 324 -8.32 -20.33 -21.99
C GLU A 324 -9.34 -21.47 -21.79
N LYS A 325 -9.50 -22.36 -22.78
CA LYS A 325 -10.32 -23.58 -22.64
C LYS A 325 -9.82 -24.54 -21.56
N LYS A 326 -8.55 -24.43 -21.14
CA LYS A 326 -7.97 -25.20 -20.04
C LYS A 326 -8.07 -24.47 -18.69
N GLY A 327 -8.62 -23.26 -18.65
CA GLY A 327 -8.93 -22.52 -17.42
C GLY A 327 -8.05 -21.28 -17.18
N MET A 328 -7.32 -20.78 -18.17
CA MET A 328 -6.68 -19.46 -18.04
C MET A 328 -7.73 -18.35 -18.19
N ASP A 329 -7.78 -17.41 -17.25
CA ASP A 329 -8.77 -16.33 -17.27
C ASP A 329 -8.26 -15.06 -17.94
N PHE A 330 -6.98 -14.73 -17.75
CA PHE A 330 -6.37 -13.55 -18.39
C PHE A 330 -4.85 -13.61 -18.47
N TRP A 331 -4.25 -12.59 -19.09
CA TRP A 331 -2.85 -12.58 -19.49
C TRP A 331 -2.08 -11.38 -18.91
N TRP A 332 -0.87 -11.65 -18.41
CA TRP A 332 0.14 -10.66 -18.10
C TRP A 332 1.06 -10.48 -19.32
N ILE A 333 1.05 -9.27 -19.87
CA ILE A 333 1.80 -8.84 -21.05
C ILE A 333 3.05 -8.07 -20.60
N ASP A 334 4.19 -8.74 -20.52
CA ASP A 334 5.37 -8.22 -19.82
C ASP A 334 6.39 -7.56 -20.77
N TRP A 335 7.07 -8.34 -21.63
CA TRP A 335 8.27 -7.87 -22.34
C TRP A 335 8.04 -7.06 -23.64
N GLN A 336 6.87 -7.12 -24.27
CA GLN A 336 6.60 -6.38 -25.53
C GLN A 336 6.30 -4.91 -25.25
N GLN A 337 7.34 -4.15 -24.91
CA GLN A 337 7.25 -2.75 -24.56
C GLN A 337 8.12 -1.92 -25.50
N GLY A 338 7.60 -0.76 -25.94
CA GLY A 338 8.30 0.28 -26.69
C GLY A 338 8.52 0.04 -28.18
N GLY A 339 9.14 1.03 -28.84
CA GLY A 339 9.03 1.19 -30.31
C GLY A 339 10.13 0.53 -31.13
N THR A 340 11.10 -0.12 -30.49
CA THR A 340 12.32 -0.63 -31.13
C THR A 340 12.43 -2.16 -31.11
N GLN A 341 11.65 -2.83 -30.27
CA GLN A 341 11.63 -4.28 -30.15
C GLN A 341 10.26 -4.85 -30.63
N GLY A 342 10.22 -6.15 -30.91
CA GLY A 342 9.02 -6.85 -31.37
C GLY A 342 8.57 -6.59 -32.81
N GLY A 343 7.51 -7.31 -33.21
CA GLY A 343 6.90 -7.31 -34.55
C GLY A 343 6.24 -5.99 -35.01
N CYS A 344 6.53 -4.88 -34.31
CA CYS A 344 6.11 -3.51 -34.62
C CYS A 344 7.31 -2.56 -34.79
N ALA A 345 8.54 -3.08 -34.77
CA ALA A 345 9.74 -2.30 -35.02
C ALA A 345 9.63 -1.53 -36.35
N GLY A 346 9.84 -0.21 -36.30
CA GLY A 346 9.71 0.69 -37.45
C GLY A 346 8.39 1.47 -37.54
N LEU A 347 7.34 1.10 -36.78
CA LEU A 347 6.10 1.88 -36.69
C LEU A 347 6.21 3.04 -35.67
N LYS A 348 7.27 3.07 -34.85
CA LYS A 348 7.47 4.00 -33.72
C LYS A 348 6.33 3.98 -32.69
N GLN A 349 5.55 2.90 -32.63
CA GLN A 349 4.44 2.73 -31.69
C GLN A 349 4.74 1.63 -30.69
N ASN A 350 4.24 1.79 -29.48
CA ASN A 350 4.40 0.80 -28.42
C ASN A 350 3.44 -0.39 -28.67
N PRO A 351 3.95 -1.62 -28.88
CA PRO A 351 3.12 -2.81 -29.10
C PRO A 351 2.21 -3.13 -27.91
N THR A 352 2.57 -2.68 -26.69
CA THR A 352 1.73 -2.82 -25.49
C THR A 352 0.30 -2.33 -25.74
N TYR A 353 0.10 -1.25 -26.49
CA TYR A 353 -1.25 -0.73 -26.74
C TYR A 353 -2.13 -1.74 -27.49
N ILE A 354 -1.66 -2.27 -28.63
CA ILE A 354 -2.49 -3.15 -29.46
C ILE A 354 -2.71 -4.49 -28.79
N LEU A 355 -1.71 -4.99 -28.05
CA LEU A 355 -1.84 -6.21 -27.26
C LEU A 355 -2.88 -6.03 -26.15
N ASN A 356 -2.85 -4.90 -25.44
CA ASN A 356 -3.86 -4.56 -24.44
C ASN A 356 -5.25 -4.43 -25.07
N HIS A 357 -5.35 -3.83 -26.25
CA HIS A 357 -6.62 -3.71 -26.98
C HIS A 357 -7.18 -5.07 -27.37
N VAL A 358 -6.38 -5.90 -28.05
CA VAL A 358 -6.83 -7.21 -28.55
C VAL A 358 -7.25 -8.10 -27.38
N ARG A 359 -6.38 -8.29 -26.37
CA ARG A 359 -6.67 -9.15 -25.22
C ARG A 359 -7.73 -8.59 -24.28
N GLY A 360 -7.69 -7.28 -24.01
CA GLY A 360 -8.67 -6.60 -23.15
C GLY A 360 -10.08 -6.50 -23.76
N THR A 361 -10.24 -6.75 -25.06
CA THR A 361 -11.54 -6.75 -25.75
C THR A 361 -11.89 -8.10 -26.39
N ASP A 362 -11.06 -9.13 -26.18
CA ASP A 362 -11.15 -10.41 -26.87
C ASP A 362 -12.50 -11.10 -26.65
N SER A 363 -12.98 -11.16 -25.41
CA SER A 363 -14.29 -11.74 -25.07
C SER A 363 -15.42 -11.09 -25.88
N LEU A 364 -15.43 -9.76 -26.01
CA LEU A 364 -16.42 -9.03 -26.80
C LEU A 364 -16.25 -9.30 -28.30
N ARG A 365 -15.01 -9.36 -28.81
CA ARG A 365 -14.71 -9.69 -30.21
C ARG A 365 -15.23 -11.09 -30.58
N ARG A 366 -15.16 -12.04 -29.66
CA ARG A 366 -15.66 -13.43 -29.81
C ARG A 366 -17.15 -13.60 -29.52
N GLY A 367 -17.87 -12.52 -29.17
CA GLY A 367 -19.31 -12.54 -28.91
C GLY A 367 -19.69 -13.03 -27.51
N ASP A 368 -18.75 -13.04 -26.56
CA ASP A 368 -18.99 -13.25 -25.14
C ASP A 368 -19.22 -11.90 -24.41
N THR A 369 -19.63 -11.97 -23.16
CA THR A 369 -19.89 -10.84 -22.27
C THR A 369 -18.88 -10.72 -21.15
N GLN A 370 -17.94 -11.64 -20.96
CA GLN A 370 -16.92 -11.52 -19.90
C GLN A 370 -16.15 -10.19 -19.99
N ARG A 371 -15.80 -9.62 -18.83
CA ARG A 371 -14.96 -8.41 -18.77
C ARG A 371 -13.53 -8.79 -19.10
N GLY A 372 -12.93 -8.07 -20.04
CA GLY A 372 -11.49 -8.16 -20.25
C GLY A 372 -10.71 -7.59 -19.08
N ILE A 373 -9.58 -8.21 -18.79
CA ILE A 373 -8.56 -7.74 -17.85
C ILE A 373 -7.21 -8.15 -18.42
N VAL A 374 -6.21 -7.30 -18.24
CA VAL A 374 -4.81 -7.58 -18.57
C VAL A 374 -3.95 -7.22 -17.36
N LEU A 375 -2.68 -7.63 -17.36
CA LEU A 375 -1.65 -7.03 -16.51
C LEU A 375 -0.54 -6.56 -17.44
N ALA A 376 -0.32 -5.25 -17.56
CA ALA A 376 0.59 -4.72 -18.58
C ALA A 376 1.30 -3.43 -18.13
N ARG A 377 2.36 -3.04 -18.84
CA ARG A 377 3.01 -1.73 -18.66
C ARG A 377 2.19 -0.58 -19.25
N TRP A 378 2.70 0.64 -19.07
CA TRP A 378 2.10 1.84 -19.67
C TRP A 378 2.34 1.90 -21.18
N GLY A 379 1.25 1.73 -21.95
CA GLY A 379 1.23 1.80 -23.41
C GLY A 379 1.20 3.22 -24.00
N GLY A 380 0.96 4.25 -23.17
CA GLY A 380 0.63 5.61 -23.61
C GLY A 380 -0.86 5.94 -23.46
N LEU A 381 -1.21 7.21 -23.66
CA LEU A 381 -2.61 7.65 -23.63
C LEU A 381 -3.50 6.79 -24.52
N GLY A 382 -4.67 6.42 -24.01
CA GLY A 382 -5.58 5.44 -24.60
C GLY A 382 -5.50 4.05 -23.96
N THR A 383 -4.39 3.74 -23.27
CA THR A 383 -4.23 2.46 -22.55
C THR A 383 -5.10 2.37 -21.30
N HIS A 384 -5.61 3.49 -20.78
CA HIS A 384 -6.55 3.50 -19.65
C HIS A 384 -7.85 2.75 -19.90
N ARG A 385 -8.18 2.45 -21.16
CA ARG A 385 -9.29 1.57 -21.52
C ARG A 385 -9.05 0.11 -21.13
N TYR A 386 -7.80 -0.28 -20.90
CA TYR A 386 -7.37 -1.66 -20.68
C TYR A 386 -6.53 -1.74 -19.40
N GLN A 387 -7.21 -1.99 -18.27
CA GLN A 387 -6.58 -2.16 -16.96
C GLN A 387 -6.20 -3.62 -16.79
N VAL A 388 -5.16 -3.96 -16.03
CA VAL A 388 -4.44 -3.26 -14.96
C VAL A 388 -2.98 -2.95 -15.36
N GLY A 389 -2.45 -1.82 -14.88
CA GLY A 389 -1.03 -1.46 -15.01
C GLY A 389 -0.14 -2.09 -13.94
N PHE A 390 1.17 -2.27 -14.16
CA PHE A 390 2.11 -2.61 -13.08
C PHE A 390 3.44 -1.89 -13.20
N SER A 391 4.01 -1.43 -12.07
CA SER A 391 5.00 -0.35 -12.02
C SER A 391 6.37 -0.68 -12.58
N GLY A 392 6.97 -1.80 -12.20
CA GLY A 392 8.28 -2.15 -12.72
C GLY A 392 8.86 -3.36 -12.06
N ASP A 393 9.79 -3.96 -12.77
CA ASP A 393 10.91 -4.65 -12.18
C ASP A 393 11.87 -3.64 -11.51
N VAL A 394 11.41 -2.99 -10.44
CA VAL A 394 12.21 -2.03 -9.65
C VAL A 394 13.56 -2.64 -9.27
N ALA A 395 14.67 -1.95 -9.55
CA ALA A 395 16.01 -2.53 -9.41
C ALA A 395 16.32 -3.12 -8.03
N GLU A 396 15.84 -2.48 -6.95
CA GLU A 396 16.12 -2.90 -5.59
C GLU A 396 14.87 -2.87 -4.68
N VAL A 397 14.87 -3.69 -3.62
CA VAL A 397 13.84 -3.66 -2.59
C VAL A 397 14.34 -2.80 -1.42
N THR A 398 14.06 -1.50 -1.48
CA THR A 398 14.57 -0.51 -0.52
C THR A 398 13.47 0.43 -0.02
N TRP A 399 13.71 1.08 1.12
CA TRP A 399 12.82 2.12 1.66
C TRP A 399 12.60 3.28 0.70
N SER A 400 13.62 3.70 -0.07
CA SER A 400 13.46 4.77 -1.07
C SER A 400 12.52 4.37 -2.19
N ASN A 401 12.53 3.10 -2.60
CA ASN A 401 11.60 2.61 -3.61
C ASN A 401 10.18 2.51 -3.05
N LEU A 402 9.99 2.00 -1.82
CA LEU A 402 8.68 2.06 -1.17
C LEU A 402 8.17 3.51 -1.04
N ALA A 403 9.04 4.46 -0.70
CA ALA A 403 8.69 5.89 -0.62
C ALA A 403 8.25 6.50 -1.95
N TYR A 404 8.81 6.01 -3.06
CA TYR A 404 8.49 6.47 -4.41
C TYR A 404 7.17 5.92 -4.95
N GLN A 405 6.83 4.67 -4.63
CA GLN A 405 5.69 3.96 -5.24
C GLN A 405 4.32 4.65 -5.04
N PRO A 406 3.98 5.23 -3.87
CA PRO A 406 2.77 6.05 -3.72
C PRO A 406 2.75 7.23 -4.69
N TYR A 407 3.84 7.99 -4.78
CA TYR A 407 3.98 9.15 -5.67
C TYR A 407 3.82 8.77 -7.14
N PHE A 408 4.49 7.72 -7.56
CA PHE A 408 4.35 7.15 -8.90
C PHE A 408 2.88 6.78 -9.21
N SER A 409 2.23 6.08 -8.29
CA SER A 409 0.89 5.53 -8.48
C SER A 409 -0.19 6.62 -8.55
N PHE A 410 -0.19 7.61 -7.65
CA PHE A 410 -1.21 8.65 -7.70
C PHE A 410 -0.98 9.65 -8.83
N THR A 411 0.26 9.88 -9.26
CA THR A 411 0.55 10.83 -10.36
C THR A 411 0.04 10.30 -11.69
N ALA A 412 0.05 8.98 -11.88
CA ALA A 412 -0.53 8.34 -13.07
C ALA A 412 -2.05 8.55 -13.22
N SER A 413 -2.76 8.91 -12.15
CA SER A 413 -4.17 9.32 -12.25
C SER A 413 -4.38 10.59 -13.07
N ASN A 414 -3.35 11.42 -13.26
CA ASN A 414 -3.41 12.63 -14.10
C ASN A 414 -3.51 12.34 -15.60
N VAL A 415 -3.35 11.07 -15.99
CA VAL A 415 -3.53 10.56 -17.36
C VAL A 415 -4.60 9.46 -17.39
N ALA A 416 -5.51 9.46 -16.41
CA ALA A 416 -6.57 8.47 -16.24
C ALA A 416 -6.05 7.02 -16.12
N TYR A 417 -4.80 6.80 -15.70
CA TYR A 417 -4.21 5.47 -15.56
C TYR A 417 -3.89 5.17 -14.10
N GLY A 418 -4.92 5.08 -13.26
CA GLY A 418 -4.73 4.94 -11.81
C GLY A 418 -4.85 3.53 -11.24
N PHE A 419 -5.12 2.50 -12.06
CA PHE A 419 -5.05 1.10 -11.60
C PHE A 419 -3.64 0.55 -11.78
N TRP A 420 -2.70 1.10 -11.01
CA TRP A 420 -1.36 0.53 -10.92
C TRP A 420 -1.29 -0.52 -9.81
N SER A 421 -0.78 -1.68 -10.19
CA SER A 421 -0.13 -2.61 -9.28
C SER A 421 1.37 -2.29 -9.20
N HIS A 422 2.01 -2.91 -8.23
CA HIS A 422 3.43 -2.81 -7.93
C HIS A 422 3.86 -4.14 -7.32
N ASP A 423 5.15 -4.40 -7.31
CA ASP A 423 5.68 -5.65 -6.80
C ASP A 423 5.86 -5.52 -5.29
N ILE A 424 4.94 -6.13 -4.53
CA ILE A 424 5.16 -6.31 -3.10
C ILE A 424 6.11 -7.50 -2.94
N VAL A 425 7.41 -7.21 -2.97
CA VAL A 425 8.49 -8.19 -2.84
C VAL A 425 8.74 -8.53 -1.38
N GLY A 426 9.23 -9.74 -1.10
CA GLY A 426 9.74 -10.15 0.22
C GLY A 426 9.03 -11.36 0.81
N PRO A 427 9.31 -11.73 2.07
CA PRO A 427 10.28 -11.10 2.94
C PRO A 427 11.71 -11.39 2.50
N ALA A 428 12.48 -10.33 2.25
CA ALA A 428 13.94 -10.37 2.22
C ALA A 428 14.47 -10.19 3.67
N SER A 429 15.69 -9.71 3.86
CA SER A 429 16.26 -9.50 5.20
C SER A 429 15.60 -8.38 6.03
N ASP A 430 14.83 -7.46 5.41
CA ASP A 430 14.12 -6.38 6.08
C ASP A 430 12.61 -6.68 6.18
N HIS A 431 12.20 -7.30 7.28
CA HIS A 431 10.81 -7.66 7.53
C HIS A 431 9.89 -6.44 7.76
N GLU A 432 10.44 -5.32 8.24
CA GLU A 432 9.66 -4.10 8.46
C GLU A 432 9.30 -3.45 7.12
N LEU A 433 10.27 -3.32 6.21
CA LEU A 433 10.03 -2.84 4.86
C LEU A 433 8.95 -3.66 4.16
N HIS A 434 9.06 -4.99 4.20
CA HIS A 434 8.04 -5.89 3.61
C HIS A 434 6.66 -5.65 4.23
N THR A 435 6.59 -5.51 5.57
CA THR A 435 5.33 -5.26 6.27
C THR A 435 4.71 -3.91 5.90
N ARG A 436 5.50 -2.84 5.84
CA ARG A 436 5.02 -1.52 5.42
C ARG A 436 4.57 -1.50 3.96
N TRP A 437 5.20 -2.29 3.11
CA TRP A 437 4.78 -2.46 1.71
C TRP A 437 3.45 -3.20 1.60
N ILE A 438 3.24 -4.27 2.37
CA ILE A 438 1.95 -4.98 2.48
C ILE A 438 0.84 -4.04 2.98
N GLN A 439 1.14 -3.23 4.00
CA GLN A 439 0.20 -2.25 4.54
C GLN A 439 -0.20 -1.19 3.52
N TRP A 440 0.76 -0.65 2.78
CA TRP A 440 0.45 0.26 1.67
C TRP A 440 -0.34 -0.46 0.57
N GLY A 441 0.01 -1.71 0.25
CA GLY A 441 -0.70 -2.57 -0.70
C GLY A 441 -2.20 -2.60 -0.44
N ALA A 442 -2.62 -2.68 0.84
CA ALA A 442 -4.04 -2.69 1.23
C ALA A 442 -4.83 -1.44 0.79
N TYR A 443 -4.13 -0.31 0.63
CA TYR A 443 -4.69 0.98 0.20
C TYR A 443 -4.15 1.46 -1.16
N SER A 444 -3.50 0.57 -1.92
CA SER A 444 -3.12 0.82 -3.30
C SER A 444 -4.27 0.43 -4.27
N ALA A 445 -4.16 0.75 -5.55
CA ALA A 445 -5.22 0.39 -6.50
C ALA A 445 -5.35 -1.14 -6.66
N VAL A 446 -4.22 -1.84 -6.76
CA VAL A 446 -4.16 -3.29 -6.89
C VAL A 446 -3.13 -3.86 -5.91
N PHE A 447 -3.56 -4.85 -5.11
CA PHE A 447 -2.71 -5.55 -4.17
C PHE A 447 -2.11 -6.78 -4.84
N ARG A 448 -0.83 -6.72 -5.23
CA ARG A 448 -0.13 -7.83 -5.87
C ARG A 448 1.19 -8.14 -5.19
N THR A 449 1.30 -9.35 -4.65
CA THR A 449 2.56 -9.88 -4.16
C THR A 449 3.27 -10.61 -5.28
N HIS A 450 4.54 -10.29 -5.51
CA HIS A 450 5.34 -10.85 -6.59
C HIS A 450 6.83 -10.86 -6.23
N ASP A 451 7.56 -11.87 -6.67
CA ASP A 451 9.03 -11.91 -6.65
C ASP A 451 9.58 -12.49 -7.95
N ARG A 452 10.77 -12.00 -8.34
CA ARG A 452 11.50 -12.40 -9.56
C ARG A 452 12.20 -13.75 -9.49
N GLY A 453 11.92 -14.58 -8.48
CA GLY A 453 12.25 -15.99 -8.55
C GLY A 453 13.72 -16.38 -8.36
N MET A 454 13.92 -17.60 -7.85
CA MET A 454 15.24 -18.22 -7.66
C MET A 454 15.70 -19.06 -8.88
N ALA A 455 14.81 -19.32 -9.84
CA ALA A 455 15.04 -20.36 -10.85
C ALA A 455 15.78 -19.84 -12.10
N SER A 456 15.70 -18.54 -12.42
CA SER A 456 16.27 -17.99 -13.66
C SER A 456 16.58 -16.47 -13.67
N GLY A 457 16.62 -15.80 -12.50
CA GLY A 457 16.94 -14.36 -12.38
C GLY A 457 18.35 -14.05 -11.86
N GLY A 458 18.83 -12.82 -12.07
CA GLY A 458 20.20 -12.39 -11.68
C GLY A 458 20.52 -12.45 -10.17
N CYS A 459 19.52 -12.58 -9.31
CA CYS A 459 19.71 -12.79 -7.87
C CYS A 459 19.96 -14.27 -7.49
N ALA A 460 19.80 -15.22 -8.42
CA ALA A 460 20.09 -16.64 -8.18
C ALA A 460 21.57 -16.87 -7.78
N ASP A 461 22.46 -16.00 -8.27
CA ASP A 461 23.90 -16.02 -7.99
C ASP A 461 24.31 -15.19 -6.76
N SER A 462 23.36 -14.52 -6.09
CA SER A 462 23.65 -13.64 -4.95
C SER A 462 23.84 -14.42 -3.64
N PRO A 463 24.84 -14.09 -2.80
CA PRO A 463 24.99 -14.68 -1.47
C PRO A 463 23.78 -14.34 -0.59
N GLY A 464 22.88 -15.30 -0.38
CA GLY A 464 21.61 -15.12 0.34
C GLY A 464 20.36 -15.54 -0.45
N GLY A 465 20.49 -15.73 -1.78
CA GLY A 465 19.39 -16.09 -2.68
C GLY A 465 18.40 -14.95 -2.93
N CYS A 466 17.47 -15.17 -3.86
CA CYS A 466 16.36 -14.26 -4.13
C CYS A 466 15.30 -14.30 -3.01
N PRO A 467 14.61 -13.17 -2.72
CA PRO A 467 13.45 -13.16 -1.84
C PRO A 467 12.39 -14.15 -2.32
N LYS A 468 11.68 -14.82 -1.38
CA LYS A 468 10.58 -15.74 -1.70
C LYS A 468 9.27 -15.16 -1.16
N ILE A 469 8.28 -15.01 -2.02
CA ILE A 469 7.00 -14.37 -1.68
C ILE A 469 6.09 -15.28 -0.88
N LYS A 470 6.35 -15.26 0.44
CA LYS A 470 5.54 -15.86 1.49
C LYS A 470 5.33 -14.80 2.56
N VAL A 471 4.18 -14.12 2.51
CA VAL A 471 3.85 -13.01 3.44
C VAL A 471 3.87 -13.38 4.93
N TRP A 472 3.95 -14.68 5.21
CA TRP A 472 4.04 -15.29 6.54
C TRP A 472 5.45 -15.74 6.93
N ASP A 473 6.44 -15.70 6.04
CA ASP A 473 7.82 -16.12 6.34
C ASP A 473 8.61 -15.02 7.07
N VAL A 474 7.99 -14.50 8.12
CA VAL A 474 8.49 -13.41 8.98
C VAL A 474 8.16 -13.71 10.43
N PRO A 475 8.86 -13.12 11.41
CA PRO A 475 8.49 -13.24 12.82
C PRO A 475 7.04 -12.80 13.08
N ASP A 476 6.40 -13.42 14.08
CA ASP A 476 4.96 -13.30 14.37
C ASP A 476 4.40 -11.87 14.40
N LYS A 477 5.19 -10.90 14.93
CA LYS A 477 4.76 -9.50 14.99
C LYS A 477 4.52 -8.89 13.60
N TYR A 478 5.35 -9.24 12.63
CA TYR A 478 5.25 -8.79 11.25
C TYR A 478 4.13 -9.55 10.53
N PHE A 479 4.06 -10.87 10.70
CA PHE A 479 3.00 -11.68 10.09
C PHE A 479 1.61 -11.24 10.56
N THR A 480 1.45 -10.93 11.84
CA THR A 480 0.18 -10.42 12.39
C THR A 480 -0.23 -9.11 11.71
N ALA A 481 0.71 -8.19 11.50
CA ALA A 481 0.45 -6.94 10.80
C ALA A 481 0.13 -7.16 9.31
N ASN A 482 0.85 -8.06 8.64
CA ASN A 482 0.58 -8.45 7.24
C ASN A 482 -0.83 -9.01 7.08
N ARG A 483 -1.21 -9.99 7.91
CA ARG A 483 -2.54 -10.60 7.89
C ARG A 483 -3.63 -9.57 8.12
N GLN A 484 -3.46 -8.66 9.09
CA GLN A 484 -4.46 -7.61 9.34
C GLN A 484 -4.64 -6.67 8.13
N ALA A 485 -3.55 -6.26 7.47
CA ALA A 485 -3.64 -5.42 6.28
C ALA A 485 -4.37 -6.13 5.12
N MET A 486 -4.09 -7.42 4.90
CA MET A 486 -4.75 -8.21 3.84
C MET A 486 -6.25 -8.45 4.12
N LEU A 487 -6.61 -8.71 5.38
CA LEU A 487 -8.01 -8.81 5.78
C LEU A 487 -8.75 -7.47 5.63
N GLU A 488 -8.10 -6.35 5.94
CA GLU A 488 -8.66 -5.01 5.75
C GLU A 488 -8.90 -4.70 4.26
N ARG A 489 -7.96 -5.06 3.37
CA ARG A 489 -8.14 -4.96 1.91
C ARG A 489 -9.40 -5.69 1.45
N SER A 490 -9.60 -6.92 1.95
CA SER A 490 -10.77 -7.72 1.62
C SER A 490 -12.05 -7.11 2.19
N ALA A 491 -12.02 -6.62 3.43
CA ALA A 491 -13.16 -5.93 4.02
C ALA A 491 -13.60 -4.72 3.19
N LEU A 492 -12.65 -3.98 2.58
CA LEU A 492 -12.90 -2.79 1.78
C LEU A 492 -13.36 -3.05 0.33
N ILE A 493 -13.55 -4.30 -0.09
CA ILE A 493 -13.99 -4.64 -1.47
C ILE A 493 -15.19 -3.79 -1.94
N PRO A 494 -16.29 -3.59 -1.17
CA PRO A 494 -17.40 -2.76 -1.62
C PRO A 494 -17.01 -1.30 -1.90
N TYR A 495 -16.18 -0.70 -1.04
CA TYR A 495 -15.69 0.67 -1.21
C TYR A 495 -14.74 0.80 -2.40
N ILE A 496 -13.85 -0.17 -2.58
CA ILE A 496 -12.91 -0.21 -3.72
C ILE A 496 -13.71 -0.38 -5.02
N TYR A 497 -14.71 -1.24 -5.03
CA TYR A 497 -15.52 -1.51 -6.22
C TYR A 497 -16.41 -0.33 -6.61
N ASN A 498 -16.91 0.44 -5.64
CA ASN A 498 -17.51 1.75 -5.92
C ASN A 498 -16.53 2.67 -6.65
N CYS A 499 -15.27 2.73 -6.20
CA CYS A 499 -14.25 3.54 -6.85
C CYS A 499 -13.97 3.07 -8.30
N HIS A 500 -14.03 1.77 -8.57
CA HIS A 500 -13.91 1.25 -9.94
C HIS A 500 -15.03 1.84 -10.83
N ARG A 501 -16.26 1.83 -10.32
CA ARG A 501 -17.41 2.38 -11.05
C ARG A 501 -17.32 3.89 -11.24
N ILE A 502 -16.87 4.63 -10.23
CA ILE A 502 -16.61 6.07 -10.33
C ILE A 502 -15.54 6.35 -11.39
N ALA A 503 -14.47 5.56 -11.44
CA ALA A 503 -13.43 5.69 -12.47
C ALA A 503 -14.02 5.48 -13.88
N PHE A 504 -14.84 4.45 -14.08
CA PHE A 504 -15.54 4.22 -15.34
C PHE A 504 -16.44 5.40 -15.77
N ASP A 505 -17.19 5.99 -14.84
CA ASP A 505 -18.15 7.06 -15.15
C ASP A 505 -17.51 8.45 -15.28
N THR A 506 -16.42 8.72 -14.57
CA THR A 506 -15.89 10.08 -14.40
C THR A 506 -14.44 10.27 -14.85
N GLY A 507 -13.68 9.19 -15.04
CA GLY A 507 -12.25 9.30 -15.34
C GLY A 507 -11.38 9.54 -14.09
N VAL A 508 -11.98 9.61 -12.89
CA VAL A 508 -11.26 9.82 -11.64
C VAL A 508 -10.96 8.48 -10.96
N SER A 509 -9.68 8.11 -10.95
CA SER A 509 -9.18 6.87 -10.36
C SER A 509 -9.35 6.78 -8.83
N ILE A 510 -9.09 5.60 -8.27
CA ILE A 510 -9.15 5.33 -6.83
C ILE A 510 -8.05 6.06 -6.04
N LEU A 511 -6.81 6.10 -6.54
CA LEU A 511 -5.72 6.88 -5.94
C LEU A 511 -5.78 8.30 -6.51
N ARG A 512 -6.18 9.28 -5.70
CA ARG A 512 -6.36 10.66 -6.11
C ARG A 512 -5.32 11.56 -5.42
N PRO A 513 -4.49 12.29 -6.18
CA PRO A 513 -3.60 13.29 -5.59
C PRO A 513 -4.39 14.31 -4.76
N MET A 514 -3.80 14.78 -3.66
CA MET A 514 -4.47 15.71 -2.72
C MET A 514 -4.99 16.99 -3.41
N TYR A 515 -4.30 17.45 -4.46
CA TYR A 515 -4.66 18.64 -5.22
C TYR A 515 -5.94 18.48 -6.06
N TYR A 516 -6.52 17.28 -6.20
CA TYR A 516 -7.83 17.12 -6.83
C TYR A 516 -8.97 17.73 -5.99
N GLU A 517 -8.85 17.61 -4.66
CA GLU A 517 -9.85 18.14 -3.73
C GLU A 517 -9.44 19.50 -3.15
N TYR A 518 -8.13 19.79 -3.09
CA TYR A 518 -7.59 21.02 -2.51
C TYR A 518 -6.66 21.79 -3.47
N PRO A 519 -7.11 22.13 -4.71
CA PRO A 519 -6.24 22.69 -5.75
C PRO A 519 -5.69 24.09 -5.43
N THR A 520 -6.27 24.80 -4.45
CA THR A 520 -5.83 26.15 -4.05
C THR A 520 -4.77 26.16 -2.96
N TYR A 521 -4.37 25.00 -2.44
CA TYR A 521 -3.43 24.87 -1.32
C TYR A 521 -2.08 24.32 -1.79
N ASP A 522 -0.99 25.04 -1.55
CA ASP A 522 0.37 24.60 -1.91
C ASP A 522 0.73 23.24 -1.30
N GLN A 523 0.28 22.99 -0.07
CA GLN A 523 0.51 21.75 0.66
C GLN A 523 -0.06 20.52 -0.07
N ALA A 524 -1.13 20.70 -0.84
CA ALA A 524 -1.72 19.61 -1.64
C ALA A 524 -0.79 19.13 -2.77
N TYR A 525 0.21 19.95 -3.15
CA TYR A 525 1.21 19.66 -4.18
C TYR A 525 2.59 19.30 -3.60
N ALA A 526 2.72 19.20 -2.27
CA ALA A 526 4.02 18.97 -1.61
C ALA A 526 4.52 17.52 -1.71
N GLY A 527 3.68 16.59 -2.18
CA GLY A 527 4.01 15.19 -2.40
C GLY A 527 5.13 15.02 -3.42
N ASP A 528 6.20 14.30 -3.08
CA ASP A 528 7.36 14.11 -3.96
C ASP A 528 7.87 12.65 -4.04
N ALA A 529 8.86 12.45 -4.91
CA ALA A 529 9.49 11.17 -5.18
C ALA A 529 10.29 10.58 -3.99
N ASN A 530 10.55 11.35 -2.93
CA ASN A 530 11.28 10.91 -1.75
C ASN A 530 10.32 10.44 -0.62
N GLY A 531 9.01 10.42 -0.88
CA GLY A 531 7.98 10.09 0.09
C GLY A 531 7.60 11.24 1.02
N ASN A 532 8.10 12.45 0.79
CA ASN A 532 7.62 13.62 1.55
C ASN A 532 6.18 13.89 1.16
N PHE A 533 5.29 14.02 2.15
CA PHE A 533 3.86 14.27 1.93
C PHE A 533 3.23 13.32 0.88
N GLY A 534 3.67 12.06 0.83
CA GLY A 534 3.17 11.03 -0.10
C GLY A 534 1.74 10.55 0.18
N GLN A 535 0.94 11.38 0.85
CA GLN A 535 -0.46 11.12 1.14
C GLN A 535 -1.34 11.39 -0.07
N TYR A 536 -2.42 10.62 -0.19
CA TYR A 536 -3.37 10.70 -1.29
C TYR A 536 -4.76 10.32 -0.79
N PHE A 537 -5.77 10.76 -1.51
CA PHE A 537 -7.14 10.29 -1.33
C PHE A 537 -7.28 8.88 -1.88
N PHE A 538 -7.80 7.97 -1.06
CA PHE A 538 -8.21 6.63 -1.48
C PHE A 538 -9.73 6.62 -1.63
N GLY A 539 -10.21 6.82 -2.85
CA GLY A 539 -11.60 7.17 -3.12
C GLY A 539 -11.92 8.62 -2.70
N GLU A 540 -13.14 8.87 -2.23
CA GLU A 540 -13.61 10.24 -1.91
C GLU A 540 -13.70 10.53 -0.40
N ASP A 541 -13.81 9.49 0.41
CA ASP A 541 -14.17 9.58 1.82
C ASP A 541 -12.97 9.50 2.76
N MET A 542 -11.80 9.08 2.28
CA MET A 542 -10.61 8.95 3.11
C MET A 542 -9.32 9.32 2.39
N PHE A 543 -8.34 9.80 3.13
CA PHE A 543 -6.96 9.88 2.66
C PHE A 543 -6.05 8.99 3.50
N VAL A 544 -4.99 8.50 2.86
CA VAL A 544 -4.01 7.56 3.42
C VAL A 544 -2.63 8.21 3.33
N ALA A 545 -1.84 8.08 4.38
CA ALA A 545 -0.44 8.53 4.42
C ALA A 545 0.47 7.33 4.70
N PRO A 546 0.95 6.61 3.66
CA PRO A 546 1.75 5.40 3.86
C PRO A 546 3.02 5.67 4.70
N VAL A 547 3.38 4.73 5.56
CA VAL A 547 4.62 4.78 6.33
C VAL A 547 5.75 4.20 5.50
N THR A 548 6.57 5.07 4.90
CA THR A 548 7.63 4.68 3.97
C THR A 548 9.04 4.96 4.52
N VAL A 549 9.17 4.97 5.85
CA VAL A 549 10.42 5.16 6.57
C VAL A 549 10.58 4.09 7.64
N PRO A 550 11.81 3.62 7.93
CA PRO A 550 12.04 2.62 8.96
C PRO A 550 11.75 3.16 10.36
N ALA A 551 11.32 2.28 11.26
CA ALA A 551 11.18 2.61 12.67
C ALA A 551 12.52 2.95 13.32
N SER A 552 12.46 3.81 14.34
CA SER A 552 13.60 4.05 15.22
C SER A 552 14.04 2.75 15.90
N SER A 553 15.35 2.49 15.92
CA SER A 553 15.92 1.37 16.67
C SER A 553 15.77 1.51 18.20
N VAL A 554 15.39 2.70 18.69
CA VAL A 554 15.16 2.99 20.11
C VAL A 554 13.69 2.84 20.46
N THR A 555 12.82 3.58 19.77
CA THR A 555 11.39 3.61 20.10
C THR A 555 10.59 2.56 19.36
N SER A 556 11.15 1.85 18.37
CA SER A 556 10.41 0.91 17.51
C SER A 556 9.19 1.52 16.80
N MET A 557 9.16 2.85 16.63
CA MET A 557 8.12 3.58 15.91
C MET A 557 8.70 4.35 14.73
N ALA A 558 7.92 4.45 13.66
CA ALA A 558 8.26 5.20 12.45
C ALA A 558 7.58 6.57 12.47
N THR A 559 8.33 7.66 12.35
CA THR A 559 7.79 9.03 12.42
C THR A 559 7.65 9.64 11.03
N THR A 560 6.47 10.14 10.70
CA THR A 560 6.18 10.78 9.41
C THR A 560 5.52 12.14 9.61
N GLN A 561 5.72 13.04 8.64
CA GLN A 561 4.96 14.29 8.56
C GLN A 561 3.70 14.09 7.72
N ILE A 562 2.58 14.65 8.17
CA ILE A 562 1.28 14.53 7.50
C ILE A 562 0.61 15.88 7.49
N TRP A 563 0.08 16.29 6.34
CA TRP A 563 -0.75 17.47 6.22
C TRP A 563 -2.22 17.09 6.46
N ILE A 564 -2.90 17.81 7.36
CA ILE A 564 -4.34 17.66 7.58
C ILE A 564 -5.06 18.75 6.78
N PRO A 565 -5.72 18.40 5.67
CA PRO A 565 -6.34 19.39 4.80
C PRO A 565 -7.56 20.02 5.48
N PRO A 566 -8.00 21.22 5.06
CA PRO A 566 -9.15 21.90 5.62
C PRO A 566 -10.38 21.01 5.75
N GLY A 567 -10.97 20.98 6.95
CA GLY A 567 -12.11 20.12 7.29
C GLY A 567 -11.93 19.42 8.63
N VAL A 568 -12.88 18.53 8.96
CA VAL A 568 -12.79 17.65 10.13
C VAL A 568 -12.55 16.22 9.65
N TRP A 569 -11.58 15.55 10.28
CA TRP A 569 -11.08 14.24 9.91
C TRP A 569 -11.04 13.32 11.11
N PHE A 570 -11.52 12.10 10.95
CA PHE A 570 -11.40 11.03 11.93
C PHE A 570 -10.15 10.20 11.63
N GLU A 571 -9.18 10.20 12.53
CA GLU A 571 -7.96 9.38 12.41
C GLU A 571 -8.24 7.96 12.91
N LYS A 572 -8.03 6.96 12.05
CA LYS A 572 -8.47 5.58 12.25
C LYS A 572 -7.92 4.96 13.54
N GLU A 573 -6.64 5.14 13.85
CA GLU A 573 -5.95 4.38 14.88
C GLU A 573 -6.29 4.87 16.29
N THR A 574 -6.27 6.19 16.51
CA THR A 574 -6.58 6.80 17.81
C THR A 574 -8.05 7.18 17.99
N GLY A 575 -8.82 7.24 16.91
CA GLY A 575 -10.18 7.78 16.92
C GLY A 575 -10.24 9.28 17.23
N MET A 576 -9.16 10.01 16.98
CA MET A 576 -9.13 11.47 17.12
C MET A 576 -9.91 12.14 15.99
N LEU A 577 -10.70 13.16 16.37
CA LEU A 577 -11.22 14.16 15.46
C LEU A 577 -10.22 15.29 15.32
N LEU A 578 -9.58 15.36 14.15
CA LEU A 578 -8.60 16.35 13.77
C LEU A 578 -9.25 17.44 12.92
N LYS A 579 -8.94 18.69 13.22
CA LYS A 579 -9.40 19.83 12.43
C LYS A 579 -8.24 20.38 11.59
N GLY A 580 -8.37 20.28 10.28
CA GLY A 580 -7.52 21.01 9.35
C GLY A 580 -7.99 22.46 9.28
N GLU A 581 -7.08 23.40 9.53
CA GLU A 581 -7.41 24.83 9.54
C GLU A 581 -7.66 25.35 8.12
N ALA A 582 -8.53 26.34 7.98
CA ALA A 582 -8.87 26.92 6.68
C ALA A 582 -7.66 27.53 5.95
N ALA A 583 -6.64 27.96 6.70
CA ALA A 583 -5.36 28.44 6.18
C ALA A 583 -4.48 27.33 5.57
N GLY A 584 -4.81 26.05 5.79
CA GLY A 584 -4.07 24.91 5.22
C GLY A 584 -2.71 24.65 5.85
N ASN A 585 -2.43 25.19 7.04
CA ASN A 585 -1.13 25.08 7.71
C ASN A 585 -1.06 24.00 8.81
N THR A 586 -2.07 23.12 8.92
CA THR A 586 -2.08 22.02 9.89
C THR A 586 -1.18 20.88 9.40
N ILE A 587 0.05 20.80 9.92
CA ILE A 587 0.99 19.70 9.67
C ILE A 587 1.27 19.00 11.00
N LEU A 588 1.15 17.68 11.03
CA LEU A 588 1.40 16.85 12.19
C LEU A 588 2.67 16.02 11.99
N ASN A 589 3.46 15.88 13.04
CA ASN A 589 4.56 14.91 13.13
C ASN A 589 4.09 13.78 14.04
N LYS A 590 3.73 12.63 13.45
CA LYS A 590 3.20 11.49 14.21
C LYS A 590 4.12 10.28 14.07
N SER A 591 4.24 9.49 15.15
CA SER A 591 4.92 8.20 15.09
C SER A 591 3.95 7.04 15.13
N TRP A 592 4.26 6.02 14.35
CA TRP A 592 3.39 4.89 14.05
C TRP A 592 4.02 3.60 14.52
N ASP A 593 3.22 2.83 15.23
CA ASP A 593 3.56 1.45 15.57
C ASP A 593 3.58 0.59 14.30
N LEU A 594 4.27 -0.55 14.33
CA LEU A 594 4.28 -1.52 13.22
C LEU A 594 2.86 -1.93 12.83
N SER A 595 1.93 -2.07 13.78
CA SER A 595 0.55 -2.50 13.48
C SER A 595 -0.39 -1.39 12.98
N GLU A 596 0.09 -0.14 12.85
CA GLU A 596 -0.75 1.02 12.52
C GLU A 596 -0.54 1.49 11.09
N ILE A 597 -1.66 1.85 10.44
CA ILE A 597 -1.69 2.39 9.07
C ILE A 597 -2.36 3.77 9.12
N PRO A 598 -1.69 4.86 8.75
CA PRO A 598 -2.27 6.20 8.86
C PRO A 598 -3.41 6.39 7.84
N VAL A 599 -4.65 6.31 8.31
CA VAL A 599 -5.87 6.47 7.52
C VAL A 599 -6.78 7.48 8.19
N TYR A 600 -7.29 8.42 7.40
CA TYR A 600 -8.10 9.53 7.87
C TYR A 600 -9.40 9.58 7.09
N TYR A 601 -10.51 9.37 7.77
CA TYR A 601 -11.86 9.44 7.20
C TYR A 601 -12.40 10.86 7.32
N ARG A 602 -13.06 11.34 6.28
CA ARG A 602 -13.81 12.59 6.35
C ARG A 602 -14.89 12.45 7.43
N ALA A 603 -15.05 13.47 8.27
CA ALA A 603 -16.14 13.48 9.23
C ALA A 603 -17.50 13.30 8.53
N GLY A 604 -18.28 12.33 9.01
CA GLY A 604 -19.54 11.92 8.39
C GLY A 604 -19.45 10.89 7.27
N ALA A 605 -18.26 10.39 6.95
CA ALA A 605 -18.12 9.28 6.02
C ALA A 605 -18.88 8.03 6.50
N ILE A 606 -19.49 7.32 5.54
CA ILE A 606 -20.05 5.98 5.73
C ILE A 606 -19.24 5.04 4.84
N ILE A 607 -18.46 4.14 5.43
CA ILE A 607 -17.60 3.23 4.68
C ILE A 607 -18.26 1.84 4.61
N PRO A 608 -18.71 1.39 3.43
CA PRO A 608 -19.24 0.05 3.24
C PRO A 608 -18.12 -0.99 3.19
N ARG A 609 -18.29 -2.06 3.96
CA ARG A 609 -17.34 -3.19 4.05
C ARG A 609 -18.08 -4.52 4.03
N ILE A 610 -17.37 -5.59 3.70
CA ILE A 610 -17.86 -6.96 3.95
C ILE A 610 -17.32 -7.47 5.30
N PRO A 611 -18.08 -8.29 6.04
CA PRO A 611 -17.52 -9.05 7.15
C PRO A 611 -16.54 -10.09 6.61
N VAL A 612 -15.34 -10.17 7.19
CA VAL A 612 -14.32 -11.15 6.83
C VAL A 612 -14.22 -12.18 7.95
N ASN A 613 -14.62 -13.41 7.66
CA ASN A 613 -14.60 -14.51 8.63
C ASN A 613 -13.30 -15.29 8.51
N VAL A 614 -12.68 -15.57 9.65
CA VAL A 614 -11.46 -16.40 9.74
C VAL A 614 -11.78 -17.80 9.18
N GLY A 615 -11.02 -18.23 8.16
CA GLY A 615 -11.18 -19.54 7.51
C GLY A 615 -12.04 -19.53 6.25
N ASP A 616 -12.70 -18.41 5.92
CA ASP A 616 -13.50 -18.25 4.71
C ASP A 616 -13.05 -16.99 3.95
N THR A 617 -11.84 -17.06 3.39
CA THR A 617 -11.14 -15.90 2.83
C THR A 617 -10.71 -16.04 1.36
N LEU A 618 -10.92 -17.20 0.73
CA LEU A 618 -10.63 -17.39 -0.70
C LEU A 618 -11.77 -16.89 -1.58
N GLY A 619 -11.43 -16.20 -2.67
CA GLY A 619 -12.40 -15.71 -3.65
C GLY A 619 -13.51 -14.87 -3.01
N LEU A 620 -13.15 -13.99 -2.07
CA LEU A 620 -14.12 -13.11 -1.41
C LEU A 620 -14.63 -12.02 -2.36
N ALA A 621 -13.77 -11.53 -3.25
CA ALA A 621 -14.06 -10.42 -4.15
C ALA A 621 -15.20 -10.70 -5.13
N GLN A 622 -15.41 -11.94 -5.55
CA GLN A 622 -16.49 -12.27 -6.49
C GLN A 622 -17.86 -12.47 -5.84
N ARG A 623 -17.91 -12.64 -4.52
CA ARG A 623 -19.14 -13.04 -3.84
C ARG A 623 -20.10 -11.86 -3.79
N GLN A 624 -21.37 -12.14 -4.05
CA GLN A 624 -22.43 -11.17 -3.85
C GLN A 624 -22.57 -10.86 -2.36
N TYR A 625 -22.84 -9.59 -2.03
CA TYR A 625 -22.82 -9.15 -0.64
C TYR A 625 -24.06 -9.66 0.09
N THR A 626 -23.98 -10.79 0.78
CA THR A 626 -25.07 -11.31 1.63
C THR A 626 -25.08 -10.67 3.03
N ALA A 627 -23.97 -10.03 3.40
CA ALA A 627 -23.84 -9.20 4.58
C ALA A 627 -22.97 -7.97 4.28
N LEU A 628 -23.31 -6.82 4.89
CA LEU A 628 -22.53 -5.59 4.79
C LEU A 628 -22.32 -4.96 6.17
N ILE A 629 -21.14 -4.42 6.39
CA ILE A 629 -20.84 -3.54 7.50
C ILE A 629 -20.88 -2.09 6.98
N LEU A 630 -21.65 -1.23 7.62
CA LEU A 630 -21.73 0.19 7.33
C LEU A 630 -21.14 0.95 8.52
N THR A 631 -19.89 1.42 8.36
CA THR A 631 -19.20 2.13 9.45
C THR A 631 -19.35 3.63 9.29
N ILE A 632 -19.93 4.26 10.29
CA ILE A 632 -20.19 5.69 10.35
C ILE A 632 -19.08 6.34 11.19
N TYR A 633 -18.39 7.31 10.60
CA TYR A 633 -17.37 8.11 11.27
C TYR A 633 -17.94 9.46 11.73
N PRO A 634 -17.78 9.84 13.01
CA PRO A 634 -18.43 11.01 13.62
C PRO A 634 -17.79 12.35 13.20
N GLY A 635 -18.20 13.45 13.84
CA GLY A 635 -17.74 14.81 13.54
C GLY A 635 -18.62 15.59 12.55
N ALA A 636 -19.70 14.98 12.05
CA ALA A 636 -20.71 15.63 11.22
C ALA A 636 -22.14 15.19 11.59
N THR A 637 -23.10 16.09 11.40
CA THR A 637 -24.52 15.86 11.70
C THR A 637 -25.25 15.07 10.61
N SER A 638 -24.62 14.84 9.46
CA SER A 638 -25.15 14.02 8.39
C SER A 638 -24.03 13.48 7.52
N GLY A 639 -24.32 12.41 6.80
CA GLY A 639 -23.41 11.82 5.84
C GLY A 639 -24.14 10.91 4.87
N SER A 640 -23.48 10.57 3.77
CA SER A 640 -24.05 9.68 2.75
C SER A 640 -22.96 8.93 2.00
N THR A 641 -23.32 7.76 1.49
CA THR A 641 -22.54 6.99 0.53
C THR A 641 -23.50 6.29 -0.44
N GLN A 642 -22.98 5.67 -1.48
CA GLN A 642 -23.74 4.77 -2.34
C GLN A 642 -22.99 3.46 -2.50
N ILE A 643 -23.71 2.36 -2.67
CA ILE A 643 -23.12 1.03 -2.84
C ILE A 643 -23.47 0.54 -4.24
N TYR A 644 -22.44 0.37 -5.07
CA TYR A 644 -22.52 -0.19 -6.40
C TYR A 644 -22.44 -1.70 -6.37
N GLU A 645 -23.36 -2.36 -7.06
CA GLU A 645 -23.40 -3.81 -7.19
C GLU A 645 -23.82 -4.22 -8.60
N ASP A 646 -23.16 -5.23 -9.14
CA ASP A 646 -23.49 -5.93 -10.38
C ASP A 646 -23.04 -7.41 -10.27
N ASP A 647 -22.98 -8.15 -11.38
CA ASP A 647 -22.50 -9.55 -11.40
C ASP A 647 -21.00 -9.72 -11.09
N GLY A 648 -20.22 -8.64 -11.12
CA GLY A 648 -18.78 -8.63 -10.87
C GLY A 648 -17.89 -9.14 -12.02
N THR A 649 -18.45 -9.73 -13.07
CA THR A 649 -17.69 -10.59 -14.02
C THR A 649 -17.96 -10.26 -15.48
N THR A 650 -19.18 -9.81 -15.83
CA THR A 650 -19.56 -9.57 -17.22
C THR A 650 -19.75 -8.08 -17.54
N THR A 651 -19.80 -7.75 -18.82
CA THR A 651 -20.04 -6.42 -19.37
C THR A 651 -21.52 -6.05 -19.36
N ASN A 652 -22.41 -6.84 -18.74
CA ASN A 652 -23.83 -6.53 -18.60
C ASN A 652 -24.10 -5.18 -17.92
N TYR A 653 -23.15 -4.68 -17.13
CA TYR A 653 -23.22 -3.33 -16.56
C TYR A 653 -23.31 -2.22 -17.63
N LEU A 654 -22.77 -2.43 -18.84
CA LEU A 654 -22.91 -1.52 -19.98
C LEU A 654 -24.36 -1.43 -20.47
N SER A 655 -25.13 -2.49 -20.25
CA SER A 655 -26.57 -2.59 -20.57
C SER A 655 -27.46 -2.30 -19.35
N SER A 656 -26.95 -1.54 -18.38
CA SER A 656 -27.67 -1.13 -17.16
C SER A 656 -28.08 -2.28 -16.21
N GLN A 657 -27.43 -3.44 -16.28
CA GLN A 657 -27.61 -4.51 -15.28
C GLN A 657 -26.68 -4.28 -14.08
N TYR A 658 -27.08 -3.36 -13.22
CA TYR A 658 -26.42 -3.05 -11.95
C TYR A 658 -27.41 -2.34 -11.03
N SER A 659 -27.06 -2.17 -9.76
CA SER A 659 -27.82 -1.32 -8.86
C SER A 659 -26.96 -0.42 -7.99
N TRP A 660 -27.51 0.74 -7.65
CA TRP A 660 -26.97 1.66 -6.66
C TRP A 660 -27.88 1.69 -5.43
N THR A 661 -27.35 1.35 -4.27
CA THR A 661 -28.06 1.45 -2.99
C THR A 661 -27.61 2.72 -2.28
N PRO A 662 -28.42 3.79 -2.22
CA PRO A 662 -28.07 5.00 -1.48
C PRO A 662 -28.17 4.74 0.02
N VAL A 663 -27.18 5.21 0.77
CA VAL A 663 -27.17 5.14 2.24
C VAL A 663 -26.91 6.54 2.78
N SER A 664 -27.70 6.98 3.75
CA SER A 664 -27.50 8.28 4.37
C SER A 664 -27.87 8.25 5.84
N TYR A 665 -27.26 9.13 6.64
CA TYR A 665 -27.66 9.33 8.02
C TYR A 665 -27.87 10.80 8.34
N GLN A 666 -28.71 11.06 9.34
CA GLN A 666 -28.83 12.33 10.04
C GLN A 666 -28.69 12.07 11.53
N ARG A 667 -28.04 12.98 12.24
CA ARG A 667 -27.74 12.84 13.66
C ARG A 667 -27.97 14.15 14.42
N THR A 668 -28.61 14.01 15.56
CA THR A 668 -28.67 15.00 16.65
C THR A 668 -27.80 14.50 17.82
N PRO A 669 -27.62 15.28 18.91
CA PRO A 669 -26.85 14.79 20.05
C PRO A 669 -27.33 13.46 20.65
N THR A 670 -28.64 13.14 20.55
CA THR A 670 -29.25 11.97 21.20
C THR A 670 -29.83 10.94 20.23
N LEU A 671 -29.82 11.21 18.92
CA LEU A 671 -30.47 10.33 17.94
C LEU A 671 -29.69 10.33 16.63
N LEU A 672 -29.37 9.13 16.14
CA LEU A 672 -28.91 8.87 14.78
C LEU A 672 -30.02 8.14 14.02
N LYS A 673 -30.42 8.71 12.87
CA LYS A 673 -31.32 8.10 11.91
C LYS A 673 -30.52 7.71 10.67
N LEU A 674 -30.33 6.42 10.44
CA LEU A 674 -29.74 5.86 9.23
C LEU A 674 -30.86 5.41 8.29
N THR A 675 -30.70 5.69 7.01
CA THR A 675 -31.59 5.25 5.92
C THR A 675 -30.75 4.52 4.89
N ILE A 676 -31.04 3.23 4.69
CA ILE A 676 -30.56 2.44 3.56
C ILE A 676 -31.71 2.46 2.56
N GLY A 677 -31.57 3.24 1.49
CA GLY A 677 -32.63 3.43 0.51
C GLY A 677 -32.85 2.17 -0.34
N ALA A 678 -34.01 2.11 -0.99
CA ALA A 678 -34.25 1.08 -2.00
C ALA A 678 -33.24 1.21 -3.15
N PRO A 679 -32.71 0.11 -3.69
CA PRO A 679 -31.72 0.14 -4.75
C PRO A 679 -32.31 0.69 -6.05
N VAL A 680 -31.57 1.56 -6.73
CA VAL A 680 -31.88 2.07 -8.07
C VAL A 680 -31.18 1.20 -9.11
N GLY A 681 -31.95 0.55 -9.98
CA GLY A 681 -31.46 -0.44 -10.93
C GLY A 681 -31.62 -1.89 -10.44
N THR A 682 -31.29 -2.85 -11.29
CA THR A 682 -31.42 -4.28 -11.00
C THR A 682 -30.40 -5.10 -11.77
N PHE A 683 -30.00 -6.23 -11.19
CA PHE A 683 -29.25 -7.29 -11.85
C PHE A 683 -29.70 -8.64 -11.25
N PRO A 684 -29.60 -9.76 -12.00
CA PRO A 684 -30.17 -11.04 -11.59
C PRO A 684 -29.62 -11.60 -10.27
N GLU A 685 -28.32 -11.44 -10.03
CA GLU A 685 -27.59 -12.05 -8.92
C GLU A 685 -27.72 -11.29 -7.59
N ARG A 686 -28.47 -10.18 -7.55
CA ARG A 686 -28.62 -9.37 -6.34
C ARG A 686 -29.28 -10.22 -5.24
N PRO A 687 -28.69 -10.32 -4.04
CA PRO A 687 -29.32 -11.03 -2.92
C PRO A 687 -30.69 -10.44 -2.60
N SER A 688 -31.73 -11.28 -2.51
CA SER A 688 -33.08 -10.83 -2.14
C SER A 688 -33.18 -10.35 -0.69
N THR A 689 -32.28 -10.85 0.16
CA THR A 689 -32.16 -10.45 1.56
C THR A 689 -30.70 -10.28 1.95
N ARG A 690 -30.42 -9.38 2.88
CA ARG A 690 -29.07 -9.07 3.35
C ARG A 690 -29.06 -8.76 4.84
N LYS A 691 -27.98 -9.16 5.51
CA LYS A 691 -27.68 -8.77 6.88
C LYS A 691 -26.86 -7.47 6.92
N TYR A 692 -27.14 -6.59 7.86
CA TYR A 692 -26.37 -5.36 8.04
C TYR A 692 -25.78 -5.29 9.44
N PHE A 693 -24.54 -4.82 9.52
CA PHE A 693 -23.87 -4.41 10.75
C PHE A 693 -23.64 -2.90 10.68
N ILE A 694 -24.33 -2.13 11.52
CA ILE A 694 -24.14 -0.68 11.59
C ILE A 694 -23.15 -0.41 12.70
N GLU A 695 -21.96 0.07 12.33
CA GLU A 695 -20.93 0.44 13.30
C GLU A 695 -20.85 1.96 13.43
N VAL A 696 -21.05 2.48 14.64
CA VAL A 696 -20.87 3.91 14.94
C VAL A 696 -19.58 4.07 15.73
N SER A 697 -18.53 4.57 15.08
CA SER A 697 -17.23 4.84 15.72
C SER A 697 -17.36 5.99 16.72
N ASN A 698 -16.66 5.89 17.86
CA ASN A 698 -16.82 6.77 19.02
C ASN A 698 -18.30 6.93 19.47
N GLY A 699 -19.12 5.90 19.25
CA GLY A 699 -20.53 5.90 19.66
C GLY A 699 -20.70 5.75 21.18
N TYR A 700 -21.86 6.14 21.69
CA TYR A 700 -22.29 5.82 23.06
C TYR A 700 -23.19 4.57 23.07
N PRO A 701 -23.29 3.86 24.20
CA PRO A 701 -24.27 2.80 24.36
C PRO A 701 -25.69 3.27 24.02
N VAL A 702 -26.45 2.35 23.44
CA VAL A 702 -27.79 2.60 22.93
C VAL A 702 -28.77 2.66 24.11
N THR A 703 -29.60 3.70 24.13
CA THR A 703 -30.75 3.80 25.06
C THR A 703 -32.00 3.14 24.49
N SER A 704 -32.21 3.29 23.17
CA SER A 704 -33.20 2.53 22.41
C SER A 704 -32.79 2.51 20.94
N ALA A 705 -33.12 1.43 20.23
CA ALA A 705 -32.94 1.37 18.78
C ALA A 705 -34.06 0.57 18.11
N THR A 706 -34.33 0.89 16.85
CA THR A 706 -35.34 0.22 16.04
C THR A 706 -34.85 0.03 14.60
N ILE A 707 -35.27 -1.07 13.98
CA ILE A 707 -35.16 -1.34 12.55
C ILE A 707 -36.58 -1.32 11.99
N GLY A 708 -36.97 -0.25 11.30
CA GLY A 708 -38.37 0.05 11.02
C GLY A 708 -39.16 0.15 12.33
N SER A 709 -40.13 -0.75 12.53
CA SER A 709 -40.90 -0.85 13.79
C SER A 709 -40.35 -1.89 14.77
N THR A 710 -39.33 -2.67 14.39
CA THR A 710 -38.81 -3.78 15.20
C THR A 710 -37.80 -3.25 16.23
N PRO A 711 -38.01 -3.47 17.54
CA PRO A 711 -37.04 -3.08 18.56
C PRO A 711 -35.73 -3.86 18.44
N VAL A 712 -34.62 -3.19 18.74
CA VAL A 712 -33.29 -3.79 18.83
C VAL A 712 -32.89 -3.89 20.30
N VAL A 713 -32.55 -5.09 20.77
CA VAL A 713 -32.26 -5.37 22.18
C VAL A 713 -30.77 -5.51 22.46
N PHE A 714 -30.33 -5.23 23.68
CA PHE A 714 -28.93 -5.41 24.05
C PHE A 714 -28.53 -6.89 24.04
N SER A 715 -27.42 -7.21 23.39
CA SER A 715 -26.75 -8.51 23.47
C SER A 715 -25.24 -8.29 23.50
N LYS A 716 -24.58 -8.76 24.57
CA LYS A 716 -23.12 -8.66 24.66
C LYS A 716 -22.41 -9.45 23.55
N SER A 717 -22.98 -10.58 23.14
CA SER A 717 -22.44 -11.48 22.11
C SER A 717 -22.90 -11.14 20.69
N GLY A 718 -23.72 -10.09 20.51
CA GLY A 718 -24.38 -9.80 19.23
C GLY A 718 -25.51 -10.78 18.90
N GLY A 719 -25.90 -10.80 17.63
CA GLY A 719 -27.00 -11.63 17.11
C GLY A 719 -28.07 -10.82 16.35
N PRO A 720 -29.01 -11.51 15.68
CA PRO A 720 -30.05 -10.87 14.85
C PRO A 720 -30.91 -9.88 15.66
N ASN A 721 -31.07 -8.68 15.13
CA ASN A 721 -31.85 -7.58 15.75
C ASN A 721 -31.37 -7.23 17.17
N THR A 722 -30.05 -7.24 17.37
CA THR A 722 -29.44 -6.85 18.64
C THR A 722 -28.50 -5.66 18.47
N TRP A 723 -28.18 -5.01 19.58
CA TRP A 723 -27.08 -4.07 19.66
C TRP A 723 -26.06 -4.53 20.69
N SER A 724 -24.79 -4.25 20.41
CA SER A 724 -23.67 -4.53 21.28
C SER A 724 -22.71 -3.32 21.29
N TYR A 725 -21.71 -3.36 22.17
CA TYR A 725 -20.71 -2.31 22.27
C TYR A 725 -19.31 -2.93 22.32
N ASP A 726 -18.47 -2.56 21.35
CA ASP A 726 -17.06 -2.93 21.34
C ASP A 726 -16.26 -1.82 22.03
N GLY A 727 -15.98 -2.02 23.33
CA GLY A 727 -15.31 -1.02 24.14
C GLY A 727 -13.83 -0.79 23.78
N PRO A 728 -13.02 -1.80 23.43
CA PRO A 728 -11.69 -1.57 22.88
C PRO A 728 -11.66 -0.69 21.61
N ARG A 729 -12.67 -0.81 20.74
CA ARG A 729 -12.82 0.07 19.55
C ARG A 729 -13.66 1.32 19.80
N LEU A 730 -14.25 1.49 20.98
CA LEU A 730 -15.29 2.49 21.29
C LEU A 730 -16.37 2.58 20.21
N THR A 731 -16.90 1.43 19.81
CA THR A 731 -17.81 1.31 18.67
C THR A 731 -19.14 0.72 19.11
N THR A 732 -20.23 1.40 18.79
CA THR A 732 -21.58 0.84 18.92
C THR A 732 -21.92 0.02 17.69
N ILE A 733 -22.49 -1.17 17.87
CA ILE A 733 -22.79 -2.10 16.78
C ILE A 733 -24.27 -2.43 16.82
N ILE A 734 -24.99 -2.18 15.72
CA ILE A 734 -26.35 -2.71 15.50
C ILE A 734 -26.24 -3.85 14.49
N GLU A 735 -26.73 -5.02 14.85
CA GLU A 735 -26.78 -6.19 13.97
C GLU A 735 -28.24 -6.44 13.58
N THR A 736 -28.53 -6.44 12.29
CA THR A 736 -29.88 -6.76 11.79
C THR A 736 -30.04 -8.27 11.62
N ASP A 737 -31.28 -8.74 11.57
CA ASP A 737 -31.58 -9.99 10.86
C ASP A 737 -31.45 -9.79 9.33
N TYR A 738 -31.71 -10.82 8.53
CA TYR A 738 -31.82 -10.70 7.08
C TYR A 738 -32.99 -9.78 6.70
N LEU A 739 -32.69 -8.67 6.05
CA LEU A 739 -33.67 -7.68 5.59
C LEU A 739 -33.82 -7.73 4.08
N ASP A 740 -35.05 -7.51 3.61
CA ASP A 740 -35.42 -7.42 2.19
C ASP A 740 -34.68 -6.26 1.51
N THR A 741 -33.82 -6.58 0.53
CA THR A 741 -32.96 -5.59 -0.14
C THR A 741 -33.73 -4.71 -1.13
N SER A 742 -34.98 -5.04 -1.46
CA SER A 742 -35.79 -4.23 -2.38
C SER A 742 -36.46 -3.03 -1.71
N LYS A 743 -36.43 -2.96 -0.37
CA LYS A 743 -37.13 -1.96 0.42
C LYS A 743 -36.17 -0.97 1.04
N GLU A 744 -36.67 0.24 1.27
CA GLU A 744 -36.00 1.17 2.17
C GLU A 744 -36.02 0.63 3.60
N ILE A 745 -34.86 0.71 4.26
CA ILE A 745 -34.67 0.31 5.66
C ILE A 745 -34.29 1.56 6.44
N GLN A 746 -35.05 1.86 7.49
CA GLN A 746 -34.76 2.92 8.42
C GLN A 746 -34.30 2.33 9.75
N ILE A 747 -33.16 2.79 10.26
CA ILE A 747 -32.61 2.40 11.56
C ILE A 747 -32.50 3.64 12.42
N LEU A 748 -33.14 3.62 13.58
CA LEU A 748 -33.07 4.69 14.57
C LEU A 748 -32.25 4.20 15.75
N ILE A 749 -31.23 4.97 16.14
CA ILE A 749 -30.34 4.68 17.26
C ILE A 749 -30.35 5.88 18.19
N ALA A 750 -31.00 5.75 19.34
CA ALA A 750 -31.03 6.77 20.37
C ALA A 750 -29.98 6.47 21.44
N THR A 751 -29.28 7.51 21.91
CA THR A 751 -28.22 7.42 22.92
C THR A 751 -28.39 8.53 23.95
N GLN A 752 -27.56 8.49 24.99
CA GLN A 752 -27.28 9.71 25.77
C GLN A 752 -26.67 10.79 24.87
N PRO A 753 -26.75 12.09 25.24
CA PRO A 753 -26.16 13.16 24.44
C PRO A 753 -24.68 12.92 24.19
N ILE A 754 -24.30 12.64 22.94
CA ILE A 754 -22.91 12.33 22.56
C ILE A 754 -22.09 13.61 22.55
N ASP A 755 -20.93 13.55 23.18
CA ASP A 755 -19.87 14.55 23.08
C ASP A 755 -18.72 13.99 22.23
N ASP A 756 -18.72 14.33 20.95
CA ASP A 756 -17.71 13.91 19.97
C ASP A 756 -16.31 14.39 20.35
N GLN A 757 -16.20 15.57 20.97
CA GLN A 757 -14.92 16.15 21.37
C GLN A 757 -14.34 15.41 22.56
N PHE A 758 -15.16 15.04 23.54
CA PHE A 758 -14.73 14.23 24.67
C PHE A 758 -14.29 12.82 24.25
N MET A 759 -14.95 12.21 23.25
CA MET A 759 -14.59 10.89 22.75
C MET A 759 -13.30 10.87 21.91
N SER A 760 -12.94 12.01 21.32
CA SER A 760 -11.76 12.18 20.48
C SER A 760 -10.48 11.69 21.19
N GLY A 761 -9.82 10.69 20.60
CA GLY A 761 -8.54 10.14 21.10
C GLY A 761 -8.64 9.11 22.24
N LEU A 762 -9.81 8.89 22.83
CA LEU A 762 -9.96 7.89 23.91
C LEU A 762 -9.67 6.48 23.41
N LYS A 763 -10.00 6.16 22.16
CA LYS A 763 -9.65 4.88 21.53
C LYS A 763 -8.13 4.70 21.48
N GLY A 764 -7.40 5.77 21.15
CA GLY A 764 -5.94 5.82 21.19
C GLY A 764 -5.41 5.49 22.58
N ALA A 765 -5.93 6.14 23.63
CA ALA A 765 -5.52 5.88 25.01
C ALA A 765 -5.68 4.39 25.40
N LEU A 766 -6.82 3.78 25.07
CA LEU A 766 -7.09 2.37 25.35
C LEU A 766 -6.18 1.42 24.54
N SER A 767 -6.07 1.65 23.24
CA SER A 767 -5.26 0.82 22.33
C SER A 767 -3.79 0.88 22.71
N LYS A 768 -3.24 2.09 22.86
CA LYS A 768 -1.83 2.30 23.23
C LYS A 768 -1.55 1.78 24.63
N GLY A 769 -2.44 1.99 25.60
CA GLY A 769 -2.32 1.39 26.94
C GLY A 769 -2.23 -0.13 26.90
N THR A 770 -3.07 -0.78 26.08
CA THR A 770 -3.05 -2.23 25.89
C THR A 770 -1.74 -2.71 25.26
N LYS A 771 -1.27 -2.03 24.20
CA LYS A 771 0.01 -2.34 23.54
C LYS A 771 1.20 -2.16 24.49
N SER A 772 1.25 -1.04 25.21
CA SER A 772 2.32 -0.74 26.16
C SER A 772 2.37 -1.74 27.31
N LYS A 773 1.22 -2.14 27.85
CA LYS A 773 1.16 -3.19 28.87
C LYS A 773 1.70 -4.52 28.34
N ARG A 774 1.16 -4.99 27.21
CA ARG A 774 1.58 -6.26 26.60
C ARG A 774 3.08 -6.28 26.35
N ASN A 775 3.63 -5.19 25.82
CA ASN A 775 5.06 -5.08 25.52
C ASN A 775 5.94 -5.14 26.79
N LEU A 776 5.51 -4.55 27.91
CA LEU A 776 6.25 -4.60 29.19
C LEU A 776 6.14 -5.96 29.89
N ASP A 777 5.00 -6.65 29.75
CA ASP A 777 4.77 -7.97 30.34
C ASP A 777 5.80 -9.03 29.86
N GLU A 778 6.40 -8.89 28.67
CA GLU A 778 7.37 -9.86 28.16
C GLU A 778 8.83 -9.61 28.60
N SER A 779 9.14 -8.49 29.26
CA SER A 779 10.54 -8.15 29.60
C SER A 779 10.80 -7.76 31.05
N TRP A 780 9.76 -7.48 31.84
CA TRP A 780 9.89 -7.11 33.25
C TRP A 780 9.21 -8.13 34.16
N SER A 781 9.63 -8.23 35.42
CA SER A 781 8.72 -8.60 36.51
C SER A 781 7.67 -7.50 36.59
N SER A 782 6.64 -7.64 35.75
CA SER A 782 5.49 -6.77 35.53
C SER A 782 5.22 -5.72 36.62
N PRO A 783 4.94 -4.44 36.26
CA PRO A 783 4.14 -3.55 37.10
C PRO A 783 2.75 -4.20 37.22
N GLY A 784 2.62 -5.10 38.18
CA GLY A 784 1.56 -6.11 38.20
C GLY A 784 1.86 -7.31 39.08
N SER A 785 3.13 -7.63 39.35
CA SER A 785 3.50 -8.56 40.42
C SER A 785 3.65 -7.80 41.74
N SER A 786 2.52 -7.45 42.35
CA SER A 786 2.38 -7.19 43.80
C SER A 786 3.21 -6.07 44.48
N ALA A 787 4.07 -5.33 43.77
CA ALA A 787 5.02 -4.40 44.39
C ALA A 787 4.72 -2.90 44.21
N VAL A 788 3.89 -2.50 43.24
CA VAL A 788 3.57 -1.09 42.94
C VAL A 788 2.06 -0.91 42.90
N GLU A 789 1.46 -0.59 44.06
CA GLU A 789 0.11 -0.05 44.11
C GLU A 789 0.18 1.48 44.00
N PRO A 790 -0.62 2.12 43.12
CA PRO A 790 -1.65 1.55 42.22
C PRO A 790 -1.16 1.22 40.78
N ALA A 791 -1.72 0.15 40.18
CA ALA A 791 -1.38 -0.36 38.84
C ALA A 791 -2.24 0.25 37.70
N TYR A 792 -2.03 1.53 37.39
CA TYR A 792 -2.82 2.30 36.42
C TYR A 792 -2.73 1.78 34.99
N LEU A 793 -1.57 1.35 34.53
CA LEU A 793 -1.41 0.80 33.16
C LEU A 793 -2.26 -0.47 32.97
N SER A 794 -2.30 -1.33 33.99
CA SER A 794 -3.14 -2.53 33.99
C SER A 794 -4.62 -2.18 33.95
N GLN A 795 -5.06 -1.20 34.75
CA GLN A 795 -6.43 -0.70 34.72
C GLN A 795 -6.80 -0.09 33.35
N LEU A 796 -5.91 0.72 32.76
CA LEU A 796 -6.12 1.34 31.45
C LEU A 796 -6.30 0.28 30.35
N SER A 797 -5.44 -0.74 30.32
CA SER A 797 -5.52 -1.83 29.34
C SER A 797 -6.83 -2.63 29.43
N SER A 798 -7.45 -2.67 30.62
CA SER A 798 -8.70 -3.39 30.87
C SER A 798 -9.93 -2.51 30.67
N ALA A 799 -9.78 -1.18 30.67
CA ALA A 799 -10.90 -0.23 30.66
C ALA A 799 -11.81 -0.41 29.43
N GLY A 800 -11.25 -0.64 28.24
CA GLY A 800 -12.05 -0.90 27.03
C GLY A 800 -12.91 -2.16 27.17
N LEU A 801 -12.37 -3.22 27.77
CA LEU A 801 -13.14 -4.42 28.03
C LEU A 801 -14.23 -4.14 29.10
N SER A 802 -13.92 -3.41 30.16
CA SER A 802 -14.92 -2.99 31.17
C SER A 802 -16.09 -2.24 30.54
N LEU A 803 -15.84 -1.32 29.59
CA LEU A 803 -16.90 -0.63 28.85
C LEU A 803 -17.82 -1.60 28.07
N THR A 804 -17.27 -2.68 27.52
CA THR A 804 -18.06 -3.73 26.85
C THR A 804 -19.01 -4.42 27.82
N TYR A 805 -18.54 -4.73 29.04
CA TYR A 805 -19.37 -5.36 30.08
C TYR A 805 -20.44 -4.42 30.64
N LEU A 806 -20.12 -3.13 30.76
CA LEU A 806 -20.99 -2.12 31.36
C LEU A 806 -21.94 -1.45 30.36
N ALA A 807 -21.96 -1.86 29.08
CA ALA A 807 -22.71 -1.18 28.03
C ALA A 807 -24.21 -0.97 28.35
N ASN A 808 -24.84 -1.89 29.10
CA ASN A 808 -26.25 -1.77 29.52
C ASN A 808 -26.43 -1.15 30.93
N ASP A 809 -25.36 -0.58 31.50
CA ASP A 809 -25.33 0.11 32.78
C ASP A 809 -24.65 1.47 32.60
N TRP A 810 -25.43 2.47 32.18
CA TRP A 810 -24.92 3.79 31.80
C TRP A 810 -24.13 4.49 32.91
N GLU A 811 -24.57 4.38 34.17
CA GLU A 811 -23.92 5.10 35.27
C GLU A 811 -22.47 4.60 35.44
N ASN A 812 -22.29 3.28 35.54
CA ASN A 812 -20.98 2.68 35.68
C ASN A 812 -20.15 2.79 34.39
N PHE A 813 -20.77 2.65 33.22
CA PHE A 813 -20.12 2.87 31.93
C PHE A 813 -19.52 4.27 31.84
N ASN A 814 -20.32 5.30 32.16
CA ASN A 814 -19.91 6.69 32.09
C ASN A 814 -18.83 7.02 33.13
N ASN A 815 -18.88 6.40 34.31
CA ASN A 815 -17.83 6.53 35.32
C ASN A 815 -16.49 5.98 34.80
N VAL A 816 -16.49 4.79 34.18
CA VAL A 816 -15.27 4.24 33.56
C VAL A 816 -14.80 5.12 32.42
N LEU A 817 -15.69 5.52 31.51
CA LEU A 817 -15.36 6.35 30.34
C LEU A 817 -14.71 7.69 30.76
N LYS A 818 -15.29 8.38 31.75
CA LYS A 818 -14.75 9.65 32.30
C LYS A 818 -13.43 9.48 33.04
N SER A 819 -13.12 8.28 33.51
CA SER A 819 -11.85 8.02 34.19
C SER A 819 -10.67 7.86 33.22
N ILE A 820 -10.91 7.48 31.96
CA ILE A 820 -9.87 7.13 30.97
C ILE A 820 -8.80 8.23 30.81
N PRO A 821 -9.13 9.53 30.63
CA PRO A 821 -8.10 10.56 30.47
C PRO A 821 -7.12 10.63 31.65
N GLN A 822 -7.65 10.62 32.89
CA GLN A 822 -6.81 10.68 34.08
C GLN A 822 -6.05 9.37 34.30
N LEU A 823 -6.70 8.24 34.02
CA LEU A 823 -6.10 6.93 34.12
C LEU A 823 -4.91 6.77 33.16
N TYR A 824 -5.06 7.29 31.93
CA TYR A 824 -3.98 7.36 30.95
C TYR A 824 -2.80 8.21 31.44
N LEU A 825 -3.06 9.43 31.95
CA LEU A 825 -1.98 10.29 32.47
C LEU A 825 -1.25 9.64 33.64
N ASN A 826 -1.97 8.90 34.49
CA ASN A 826 -1.36 8.16 35.59
C ASN A 826 -0.55 6.95 35.10
N ALA A 827 -1.02 6.24 34.08
CA ALA A 827 -0.29 5.15 33.44
C ALA A 827 0.99 5.63 32.76
N VAL A 828 0.98 6.82 32.13
CA VAL A 828 2.19 7.47 31.60
C VAL A 828 3.21 7.68 32.71
N LYS A 829 2.81 8.33 33.81
CA LYS A 829 3.70 8.58 34.96
C LYS A 829 4.21 7.28 35.60
N GLU A 830 3.35 6.27 35.68
CA GLU A 830 3.73 4.94 36.14
C GLU A 830 4.84 4.38 35.25
N VAL A 831 4.67 4.37 33.92
CA VAL A 831 5.70 3.89 32.98
C VAL A 831 6.98 4.73 33.02
N GLU A 832 6.87 6.06 33.12
CA GLU A 832 8.01 6.97 33.29
C GLU A 832 8.82 6.64 34.54
N SER A 833 8.16 6.25 35.64
CA SER A 833 8.80 5.99 36.94
C SER A 833 9.64 4.72 36.96
N ILE A 834 9.46 3.82 35.99
CA ILE A 834 10.14 2.53 35.97
C ILE A 834 11.48 2.63 35.22
N GLN A 835 12.14 3.81 35.26
CA GLN A 835 13.46 4.03 34.65
C GLN A 835 14.42 2.88 35.00
N PRO A 836 14.87 2.06 34.03
CA PRO A 836 16.01 1.19 34.28
C PRO A 836 17.27 2.07 34.40
N PHE A 837 18.24 1.63 35.22
CA PHE A 837 19.60 2.15 35.10
C PHE A 837 20.01 2.13 33.62
N PRO A 838 20.64 3.19 33.09
CA PRO A 838 20.93 3.28 31.66
C PRO A 838 21.71 2.04 31.21
N PRO A 839 21.34 1.39 30.09
CA PRO A 839 22.07 0.24 29.62
C PRO A 839 23.53 0.63 29.37
N PRO A 840 24.49 -0.23 29.73
CA PRO A 840 25.89 -0.02 29.37
C PRO A 840 26.03 0.14 27.84
N PRO A 841 26.89 1.04 27.35
CA PRO A 841 27.13 1.16 25.90
C PRO A 841 27.65 -0.16 25.31
N PRO A 842 27.42 -0.44 24.01
CA PRO A 842 27.86 -1.67 23.37
C PRO A 842 29.33 -1.98 23.63
N GLY A 843 29.60 -3.23 24.01
CA GLY A 843 30.95 -3.69 24.35
C GLY A 843 31.40 -3.33 25.76
N ALA A 844 30.63 -2.65 26.60
CA ALA A 844 31.04 -2.35 27.97
C ALA A 844 31.26 -3.63 28.79
N LEU A 845 32.34 -3.64 29.58
CA LEU A 845 32.53 -4.54 30.71
C LEU A 845 32.00 -3.83 31.97
N VAL A 846 30.95 -4.39 32.55
CA VAL A 846 30.14 -3.76 33.60
C VAL A 846 30.44 -4.41 34.93
N GLN A 847 30.84 -3.60 35.91
CA GLN A 847 30.97 -4.05 37.28
C GLN A 847 29.60 -4.09 37.95
N LEU A 848 29.28 -5.23 38.54
CA LEU A 848 28.04 -5.52 39.25
C LEU A 848 28.33 -5.82 40.73
N TRP A 849 27.34 -5.58 41.60
CA TRP A 849 27.40 -5.86 43.04
C TRP A 849 26.06 -6.38 43.57
N ASP A 850 26.12 -7.41 44.41
CA ASP A 850 24.97 -7.94 45.14
C ASP A 850 25.21 -7.73 46.65
N SER A 851 24.33 -6.98 47.30
CA SER A 851 24.44 -6.67 48.73
C SER A 851 24.15 -7.85 49.64
N ASP A 852 23.32 -8.79 49.19
CA ASP A 852 22.93 -9.97 49.98
C ASP A 852 24.04 -11.02 49.94
N ARG A 853 24.73 -11.12 48.80
CA ARG A 853 25.89 -12.03 48.59
C ARG A 853 27.21 -11.40 49.00
N ASN A 854 27.26 -10.08 49.11
CA ASN A 854 28.48 -9.31 49.37
C ASN A 854 29.60 -9.64 48.36
N ASP A 855 29.23 -9.73 47.08
CA ASP A 855 30.04 -10.26 45.98
C ASP A 855 30.00 -9.35 44.73
N ASN A 856 31.10 -9.39 43.96
CA ASN A 856 31.31 -8.60 42.76
C ASN A 856 31.31 -9.47 41.51
N CYS A 857 30.64 -9.03 40.44
CA CYS A 857 30.69 -9.71 39.14
C CYS A 857 31.04 -8.73 38.02
N LEU A 858 31.93 -9.10 37.10
CA LEU A 858 32.26 -8.31 35.92
C LEU A 858 31.61 -8.95 34.69
N CYS A 859 30.65 -8.28 34.06
CA CYS A 859 29.94 -8.81 32.90
C CYS A 859 30.26 -8.07 31.59
N GLY A 860 30.62 -8.81 30.55
CA GLY A 860 30.85 -8.30 29.20
C GLY A 860 29.83 -8.76 28.15
N SER A 861 28.98 -9.73 28.43
CA SER A 861 28.05 -10.30 27.45
C SER A 861 26.60 -10.25 27.92
N GLU A 862 25.67 -10.33 26.98
CA GLU A 862 24.25 -10.48 27.29
C GLU A 862 23.98 -11.75 28.12
N GLY A 863 24.69 -12.85 27.84
CA GLY A 863 24.59 -14.08 28.62
C GLY A 863 24.97 -13.88 30.09
N CYS A 864 26.03 -13.12 30.36
CA CYS A 864 26.45 -12.78 31.72
C CYS A 864 25.45 -11.85 32.42
N MET A 865 25.01 -10.80 31.73
CA MET A 865 24.04 -9.84 32.27
C MET A 865 22.70 -10.51 32.62
N ASN A 866 22.23 -11.43 31.77
CA ASN A 866 20.99 -12.16 32.01
C ASN A 866 21.11 -13.15 33.18
N ALA A 867 22.25 -13.85 33.28
CA ALA A 867 22.49 -14.79 34.37
C ALA A 867 22.69 -14.11 35.74
N ASN A 868 23.06 -12.83 35.74
CA ASN A 868 23.32 -12.01 36.93
C ASN A 868 22.35 -10.83 37.07
N ASN A 869 21.13 -10.94 36.54
CA ASN A 869 20.15 -9.85 36.48
C ASN A 869 19.64 -9.34 37.85
N TYR A 870 19.99 -10.03 38.93
CA TYR A 870 19.69 -9.67 40.31
C TYR A 870 20.82 -8.85 40.98
N TYR A 871 22.00 -8.73 40.37
CA TYR A 871 23.04 -7.80 40.83
C TYR A 871 22.72 -6.35 40.41
N GLN A 872 23.15 -5.39 41.22
CA GLN A 872 23.10 -3.97 40.89
C GLN A 872 24.31 -3.56 40.03
N GLN A 873 24.08 -2.81 38.95
CA GLN A 873 25.17 -2.21 38.17
C GLN A 873 25.85 -1.07 38.94
N LEU A 874 27.18 -1.12 39.03
CA LEU A 874 27.97 -0.10 39.71
C LEU A 874 28.64 0.87 38.73
N ARG A 875 29.40 0.36 37.76
CA ARG A 875 30.25 1.17 36.87
C ARG A 875 30.73 0.38 35.66
N ILE A 876 31.36 1.07 34.70
CA ILE A 876 32.00 0.46 33.53
C ILE A 876 33.50 0.40 33.76
N GLU A 877 34.08 -0.79 33.62
CA GLU A 877 35.52 -1.01 33.78
C GLU A 877 36.29 -0.79 32.47
N GLY A 878 35.64 -0.91 31.32
CA GLY A 878 36.20 -0.64 29.99
C GLY A 878 35.29 -1.20 28.88
N TYR A 879 35.78 -1.25 27.64
CA TYR A 879 35.03 -1.78 26.51
C TYR A 879 35.81 -2.89 25.78
N GLN A 880 35.17 -4.04 25.56
CA GLN A 880 35.74 -5.16 24.82
C GLN A 880 35.83 -4.89 23.30
N PRO A 881 36.78 -5.52 22.60
CA PRO A 881 36.85 -5.50 21.14
C PRO A 881 35.69 -6.23 20.46
N LYS A 882 35.55 -6.04 19.14
CA LYS A 882 34.60 -6.79 18.31
C LYS A 882 35.05 -8.25 18.17
N SER A 883 34.11 -9.19 18.17
CA SER A 883 34.39 -10.60 17.88
C SER A 883 35.12 -10.77 16.55
N GLY A 884 36.16 -11.63 16.52
CA GLY A 884 37.03 -11.83 15.36
C GLY A 884 38.17 -10.80 15.20
N THR A 885 38.31 -9.83 16.11
CA THR A 885 39.46 -8.90 16.09
C THR A 885 40.76 -9.67 16.35
N PRO A 886 41.81 -9.53 15.51
CA PRO A 886 43.10 -10.19 15.72
C PRO A 886 43.74 -9.82 17.06
N GLY A 887 44.39 -10.79 17.72
CA GLY A 887 45.08 -10.57 19.00
C GLY A 887 44.18 -10.56 20.24
N THR A 888 42.94 -11.04 20.12
CA THR A 888 41.98 -11.14 21.24
C THR A 888 41.92 -12.54 21.84
N ILE A 889 41.53 -12.64 23.11
CA ILE A 889 41.35 -13.88 23.86
C ILE A 889 40.04 -13.83 24.66
N PRO A 890 39.38 -14.98 24.94
CA PRO A 890 38.18 -15.02 25.77
C PRO A 890 38.44 -14.56 27.21
N LEU A 891 37.48 -13.82 27.76
CA LEU A 891 37.30 -13.58 29.18
C LEU A 891 36.22 -14.55 29.66
N ASN A 892 36.57 -15.41 30.62
CA ASN A 892 35.71 -16.46 31.16
C ASN A 892 35.35 -16.15 32.61
N ASP A 893 34.16 -16.56 33.02
CA ASP A 893 33.72 -16.49 34.42
C ASP A 893 33.58 -17.87 35.04
N TYR A 894 33.87 -17.92 36.33
CA TYR A 894 33.70 -19.10 37.16
C TYR A 894 32.99 -18.70 38.46
N TRP A 895 32.18 -19.62 39.00
CA TRP A 895 31.40 -19.42 40.21
C TRP A 895 31.79 -20.41 41.30
N ASN A 896 31.92 -19.93 42.54
CA ASN A 896 32.10 -20.79 43.72
C ASN A 896 30.86 -20.70 44.64
N PRO A 897 30.02 -21.75 44.68
CA PRO A 897 28.80 -21.72 45.49
C PRO A 897 29.05 -21.78 47.00
N SER A 898 30.25 -22.19 47.45
CA SER A 898 30.55 -22.34 48.88
C SER A 898 30.90 -21.02 49.56
N ILE A 899 31.49 -20.09 48.81
CA ILE A 899 31.87 -18.74 49.29
C ILE A 899 31.12 -17.63 48.56
N THR A 900 30.18 -18.00 47.68
CA THR A 900 29.34 -17.10 46.89
C THR A 900 30.13 -16.03 46.12
N ASP A 901 31.16 -16.45 45.37
CA ASP A 901 32.12 -15.55 44.72
C ASP A 901 32.23 -15.80 43.20
N ASN A 902 32.40 -14.71 42.43
CA ASN A 902 32.63 -14.73 40.99
C ASN A 902 34.10 -14.49 40.62
N TYR A 903 34.64 -15.29 39.71
CA TYR A 903 36.04 -15.19 39.27
C TYR A 903 36.15 -15.01 37.76
N ALA A 904 36.51 -13.80 37.31
CA ALA A 904 36.75 -13.49 35.91
C ALA A 904 38.23 -13.66 35.53
N THR A 905 38.52 -14.40 34.46
CA THR A 905 39.90 -14.62 34.00
C THR A 905 40.00 -15.01 32.53
N THR A 906 41.17 -14.75 31.93
CA THR A 906 41.51 -15.19 30.58
C THR A 906 42.16 -16.58 30.53
N GLN A 907 42.38 -17.20 31.70
CA GLN A 907 42.89 -18.56 31.79
C GLN A 907 41.82 -19.60 31.44
N THR A 908 42.23 -20.65 30.73
CA THR A 908 41.36 -21.77 30.34
C THR A 908 41.26 -22.85 31.41
N SER A 909 42.16 -22.87 32.39
CA SER A 909 42.09 -23.77 33.54
C SER A 909 41.11 -23.24 34.58
N THR A 910 40.20 -24.10 35.04
CA THR A 910 39.27 -23.79 36.13
C THR A 910 40.01 -23.46 37.42
N PRO A 911 39.75 -22.29 38.05
CA PRO A 911 40.31 -21.95 39.36
C PRO A 911 39.92 -22.96 40.43
N ALA A 912 40.82 -23.22 41.38
CA ALA A 912 40.56 -24.20 42.44
C ALA A 912 39.32 -23.82 43.28
N GLY A 913 38.33 -24.73 43.34
CA GLY A 913 37.08 -24.53 44.07
C GLY A 913 35.96 -23.84 43.28
N TYR A 914 36.21 -23.40 42.05
CA TYR A 914 35.20 -22.78 41.19
C TYR A 914 34.71 -23.76 40.11
N SER A 915 33.54 -23.47 39.56
CA SER A 915 32.97 -24.17 38.40
C SER A 915 32.73 -23.17 37.26
N PRO A 916 32.88 -23.56 35.98
CA PRO A 916 32.61 -22.66 34.85
C PRO A 916 31.20 -22.10 34.88
N ALA A 917 31.05 -20.80 34.57
CA ALA A 917 29.74 -20.20 34.34
C ALA A 917 29.07 -20.79 33.08
N SER A 918 27.74 -20.78 33.04
CA SER A 918 26.96 -21.30 31.89
C SER A 918 26.90 -20.34 30.70
N PHE A 919 27.75 -19.32 30.67
CA PHE A 919 27.77 -18.25 29.67
C PHE A 919 29.21 -17.85 29.37
N ASN A 920 29.44 -17.31 28.16
CA ASN A 920 30.72 -16.68 27.82
C ASN A 920 30.70 -15.24 28.33
N ASN A 921 31.70 -14.80 29.09
CA ASN A 921 31.69 -13.46 29.67
C ASN A 921 32.07 -12.37 28.66
N GLY A 922 33.15 -12.54 27.90
CA GLY A 922 33.51 -11.56 26.86
C GLY A 922 34.82 -11.88 26.17
N ILE A 923 35.41 -10.87 25.52
CA ILE A 923 36.74 -10.95 24.91
C ILE A 923 37.60 -9.75 25.32
N VAL A 924 38.91 -9.92 25.39
CA VAL A 924 39.86 -8.84 25.69
C VAL A 924 41.07 -8.95 24.77
N PHE A 925 41.85 -7.88 24.60
CA PHE A 925 43.14 -7.97 23.91
C PHE A 925 44.16 -8.67 24.80
N LYS A 926 44.95 -9.56 24.19
CA LYS A 926 46.04 -10.25 24.89
C LYS A 926 47.16 -9.28 25.27
N ASP A 927 47.51 -8.38 24.34
CA ASP A 927 48.60 -7.40 24.48
C ASP A 927 48.04 -5.98 24.37
N SER A 928 48.77 -4.98 24.91
CA SER A 928 48.34 -3.57 24.86
C SER A 928 48.27 -3.05 23.42
N VAL A 929 47.15 -2.42 23.07
CA VAL A 929 46.96 -1.71 21.80
C VAL A 929 46.53 -0.26 22.04
N ALA A 930 46.55 0.58 21.00
CA ALA A 930 46.20 1.99 21.13
C ALA A 930 44.82 2.19 21.81
N ASN A 931 44.75 3.13 22.76
CA ASN A 931 43.54 3.49 23.52
C ASN A 931 42.98 2.38 24.43
N THR A 932 43.83 1.46 24.91
CA THR A 932 43.44 0.44 25.88
C THR A 932 44.08 0.62 27.26
N VAL A 933 43.42 0.09 28.29
CA VAL A 933 43.87 0.06 29.69
C VAL A 933 43.92 -1.40 30.18
N PRO A 934 44.81 -1.73 31.12
CA PRO A 934 44.92 -3.09 31.65
C PRO A 934 43.71 -3.44 32.52
N LEU A 935 43.20 -4.66 32.36
CA LEU A 935 42.23 -5.29 33.25
C LEU A 935 42.96 -6.14 34.29
N SER A 936 42.71 -5.90 35.57
CA SER A 936 43.43 -6.50 36.69
C SER A 936 42.48 -7.20 37.65
N LEU A 937 42.94 -8.30 38.25
CA LEU A 937 42.18 -9.07 39.24
C LEU A 937 42.73 -8.83 40.65
N TYR A 938 41.84 -8.60 41.60
CA TYR A 938 42.15 -8.39 43.01
C TYR A 938 41.34 -9.34 43.90
N TRP A 939 41.82 -9.56 45.13
CA TRP A 939 41.19 -10.41 46.14
C TRP A 939 41.11 -9.69 47.48
N SER A 940 40.00 -9.84 48.20
CA SER A 940 39.89 -9.40 49.58
C SER A 940 39.78 -10.59 50.52
N SER A 941 40.78 -10.81 51.37
CA SER A 941 40.70 -11.84 52.43
C SER A 941 39.66 -11.51 53.49
N GLN A 942 39.30 -10.23 53.66
CA GLN A 942 38.27 -9.80 54.58
C GLN A 942 36.87 -10.12 54.06
N ARG A 943 36.64 -9.95 52.75
CA ARG A 943 35.33 -10.18 52.12
C ARG A 943 35.17 -11.57 51.53
N GLN A 944 36.26 -12.30 51.34
CA GLN A 944 36.29 -13.56 50.61
C GLN A 944 35.75 -13.42 49.17
N ASP A 945 36.07 -12.29 48.52
CA ASP A 945 35.49 -11.86 47.24
C ASP A 945 36.58 -11.38 46.26
N MET A 946 36.39 -11.71 44.98
CA MET A 946 37.23 -11.35 43.85
C MET A 946 36.69 -10.11 43.12
N LEU A 947 37.59 -9.21 42.75
CA LEU A 947 37.23 -7.95 42.10
C LEU A 947 38.09 -7.73 40.85
N THR A 948 37.46 -7.70 39.69
CA THR A 948 38.13 -7.45 38.40
C THR A 948 37.87 -6.04 37.92
N VAL A 949 38.91 -5.22 37.78
CA VAL A 949 38.76 -3.78 37.46
C VAL A 949 39.80 -3.30 36.46
N ALA A 950 39.45 -2.27 35.69
CA ALA A 950 40.32 -1.60 34.72
C ALA A 950 40.22 -0.07 34.81
N SER A 951 39.07 0.45 35.25
CA SER A 951 38.84 1.88 35.39
C SER A 951 39.65 2.47 36.57
N ALA A 952 40.00 3.75 36.46
CA ALA A 952 40.68 4.46 37.54
C ALA A 952 39.84 4.44 38.84
N GLU A 953 38.52 4.53 38.72
CA GLU A 953 37.57 4.44 39.82
C GLU A 953 37.56 3.04 40.46
N GLY A 954 37.49 1.98 39.66
CA GLY A 954 37.54 0.59 40.14
C GLY A 954 38.85 0.25 40.85
N ILE A 955 39.98 0.72 40.32
CA ILE A 955 41.29 0.56 40.97
C ILE A 955 41.33 1.31 42.31
N GLN A 956 40.75 2.51 42.38
CA GLN A 956 40.68 3.27 43.62
C GLN A 956 39.72 2.60 44.63
N TYR A 957 38.61 2.02 44.17
CA TYR A 957 37.69 1.24 44.98
C TYR A 957 38.40 0.02 45.58
N ALA A 958 39.15 -0.75 44.77
CA ALA A 958 39.91 -1.90 45.23
C ALA A 958 40.89 -1.52 46.36
N LYS A 959 41.64 -0.42 46.19
CA LYS A 959 42.56 0.11 47.22
C LYS A 959 41.84 0.52 48.50
N THR A 960 40.73 1.23 48.37
CA THR A 960 39.97 1.77 49.51
C THR A 960 39.31 0.66 50.33
N ASN A 961 38.99 -0.48 49.69
CA ASN A 961 38.31 -1.60 50.31
C ASN A 961 39.24 -2.80 50.63
N ASN A 962 40.55 -2.55 50.79
CA ASN A 962 41.56 -3.55 51.17
C ASN A 962 41.66 -4.77 50.24
N TYR A 963 41.39 -4.62 48.94
CA TYR A 963 41.67 -5.68 47.98
C TYR A 963 43.17 -5.68 47.62
N THR A 964 43.78 -6.86 47.61
CA THR A 964 45.17 -7.07 47.19
C THR A 964 45.23 -7.57 45.76
N LEU A 965 46.22 -7.09 45.00
CA LEU A 965 46.37 -7.45 43.59
C LEU A 965 46.76 -8.94 43.45
N VAL A 966 45.95 -9.69 42.72
CA VAL A 966 46.20 -11.12 42.43
C VAL A 966 46.91 -11.25 41.10
N THR A 967 46.41 -10.58 40.05
CA THR A 967 47.01 -10.59 38.71
C THR A 967 47.06 -9.18 38.15
N ALA A 968 48.27 -8.72 37.85
CA ALA A 968 48.51 -7.36 37.38
C ALA A 968 47.85 -7.07 36.02
N VAL A 969 47.83 -8.03 35.10
CA VAL A 969 47.21 -7.88 33.77
C VAL A 969 46.59 -9.21 33.33
N LEU A 970 45.26 -9.27 33.26
CA LEU A 970 44.50 -10.35 32.64
C LEU A 970 44.39 -10.18 31.12
N GLY A 971 44.34 -8.93 30.67
CA GLY A 971 44.21 -8.50 29.28
C GLY A 971 43.99 -6.99 29.20
N TYR A 972 43.69 -6.48 28.00
CA TYR A 972 43.49 -5.04 27.75
C TYR A 972 42.12 -4.76 27.12
N VAL A 973 41.49 -3.67 27.56
CA VAL A 973 40.15 -3.22 27.11
C VAL A 973 40.21 -1.76 26.72
N TYR A 974 39.36 -1.31 25.79
CA TYR A 974 39.31 0.10 25.41
C TYR A 974 38.84 0.96 26.59
N SER A 975 39.43 2.15 26.74
CA SER A 975 39.03 3.13 27.77
C SER A 975 37.78 3.93 27.39
N SER A 976 37.30 3.80 26.15
CA SER A 976 36.10 4.47 25.61
C SER A 976 35.40 3.57 24.57
N PRO A 977 34.09 3.77 24.29
CA PRO A 977 33.34 2.89 23.39
C PRO A 977 33.92 2.89 21.97
N PRO A 978 34.22 1.74 21.37
CA PRO A 978 34.31 1.64 19.91
C PRO A 978 32.90 1.84 19.33
N THR A 979 32.76 2.66 18.27
CA THR A 979 31.49 3.12 17.68
C THR A 979 30.34 2.09 17.75
N PRO A 980 29.13 2.48 18.20
CA PRO A 980 28.18 1.53 18.77
C PRO A 980 27.32 0.84 17.71
N ASN A 981 27.23 -0.49 17.76
CA ASN A 981 26.09 -1.27 17.26
C ASN A 981 26.00 -2.59 18.04
N GLY A 982 24.86 -2.82 18.71
CA GLY A 982 24.44 -4.14 19.22
C GLY A 982 24.25 -4.22 20.74
N PHE A 983 23.00 -4.53 21.12
CA PHE A 983 22.40 -4.76 22.47
C PHE A 983 21.73 -3.56 23.14
N THR A 984 20.38 -3.55 23.10
CA THR A 984 19.51 -2.47 23.60
C THR A 984 18.08 -2.95 23.94
N LEU A 985 17.81 -4.26 24.00
CA LEU A 985 16.43 -4.81 23.99
C LEU A 985 15.53 -4.35 25.15
N VAL A 986 16.06 -4.23 26.38
CA VAL A 986 15.25 -3.83 27.56
C VAL A 986 14.92 -2.33 27.56
N TYR A 987 15.89 -1.47 27.21
CA TYR A 987 15.67 -0.04 27.04
C TYR A 987 14.70 0.25 25.89
N ASN A 988 14.81 -0.52 24.80
CA ASN A 988 13.94 -0.39 23.64
C ASN A 988 12.47 -0.69 23.98
N ARG A 989 12.19 -1.69 24.82
CA ARG A 989 10.80 -2.03 25.19
C ARG A 989 10.17 -0.95 26.08
N TRP A 990 10.89 -0.45 27.09
CA TRP A 990 10.39 0.66 27.89
C TRP A 990 10.18 1.93 27.05
N ALA A 991 11.19 2.34 26.27
CA ALA A 991 11.13 3.52 25.42
C ALA A 991 10.00 3.42 24.38
N TYR A 992 9.79 2.23 23.80
CA TYR A 992 8.67 1.95 22.92
C TYR A 992 7.32 2.05 23.64
N SER A 993 7.16 1.44 24.82
CA SER A 993 5.92 1.54 25.61
C SER A 993 5.59 2.97 25.99
N LEU A 994 6.60 3.77 26.37
CA LEU A 994 6.41 5.18 26.68
C LEU A 994 6.05 6.00 25.43
N GLN A 995 6.75 5.76 24.31
CA GLN A 995 6.45 6.43 23.05
C GLN A 995 5.04 6.09 22.52
N LEU A 996 4.60 4.83 22.64
CA LEU A 996 3.24 4.41 22.35
C LEU A 996 2.22 5.22 23.15
N LEU A 997 2.45 5.36 24.46
CA LEU A 997 1.57 6.14 25.32
C LEU A 997 1.55 7.60 24.90
N TYR A 998 2.69 8.26 24.72
CA TYR A 998 2.72 9.67 24.29
C TYR A 998 2.03 9.91 22.94
N ASN A 999 1.99 8.91 22.06
CA ASN A 999 1.31 9.01 20.76
C ASN A 999 -0.21 8.77 20.82
N ALA A 1000 -0.79 8.55 22.00
CA ALA A 1000 -2.23 8.30 22.14
C ALA A 1000 -3.11 9.53 21.84
N PHE A 1001 -2.62 10.74 22.12
CA PHE A 1001 -3.33 12.01 21.95
C PHE A 1001 -2.57 13.07 21.14
N ASN A 1002 -1.36 12.75 20.67
CA ASN A 1002 -0.51 13.66 19.89
C ASN A 1002 -0.65 13.43 18.37
#